data_AF-A9DKA6-F1
#
_entry.id   AF-A9DKA6-F1
#
_cell.length_a   1.000
_cell.length_b   1.000
_cell.length_c   1.000
_cell.angle_alpha   90.00
_cell.angle_beta   90.00
_cell.angle_gamma   90.00
#
_symmetry.space_group_name_H-M   'P 1'
#
loop_
_entity.id
_entity.type
_entity.pdbx_description
1 polymer ?
#
loop_
_entity_poly.entity_id
_entity_poly.type
_entity_poly.pdbx_seq_one_letter_code
_entity_poly.pdbx_strand_id
1 'polypeptide(L)'
;MKTIKIHTEDDISKITETENIRLEIYLKNAVIPIREMSGELYTRAIGCKFPNLTTVFGLASLDAHQAELPKLTEIQGNLNIHGNDIQLPELRKVLGDFKQHYPVELPKLKIITGKSNVLKSRIPEKWQRVLFQKDLDILEEGELYNLSIENCNVTLRNKVIYGNLKIVNAKLDCPNLETIYGNLTIEISDQFSPYVAKPSLNFEDIIQKKAASLFESPNLKLIHGNCEISTTKPINIDVEEVKNKILIEKGRTSFRKLQQSGELLVREKAKLICNTLVEINKRLVVGRDSKLTAQSLHKIGTHCDINSKIDVPALRFVGGEFTIRELQYLGYRKPENLYEFRSMQQIGKVDLNTYCKFPNLQEVKGVCGIRTLENITADVAPKLTQVGILAIREKTSRIKDRLPSLQYVDTMMYQENSEHLTINHFFHEVENRNTEFIISKESFSIWTNIRQDKLPIRKFISILKMRHISFDNFYTRELTREWNYKSNPSFDEIIRSIKKKWKKVTPLTYEEIFQLHDFSLRRFAFNYVGVDTFMKKLKAKRIATEGIEVHHAVYDEFGNKSMVQKHNIFEIYEADFNKVQHFRSWRGEKQLRYAVKCWCTSTNQEHWIWIESAYKDDPLAAIASTFRVHENVIPFIKCLKRQGDILLCEMKRNVRPEGTIRPLTKEEYFGLLISES
;
A
#
# COMPACT_ATOMS: atom_id res chain seq x y z
N MET A 1 -21.83 8.49 16.41
CA MET A 1 -22.70 7.34 16.70
C MET A 1 -22.36 6.83 18.09
N LYS A 2 -23.32 6.86 19.01
CA LYS A 2 -23.17 6.42 20.41
C LYS A 2 -23.46 4.92 20.50
N THR A 3 -22.72 4.17 21.33
CA THR A 3 -22.97 2.73 21.52
C THR A 3 -23.73 2.50 22.82
N ILE A 4 -24.83 1.75 22.75
CA ILE A 4 -25.64 1.33 23.90
C ILE A 4 -25.56 -0.20 23.96
N LYS A 5 -25.14 -0.72 25.11
CA LYS A 5 -25.04 -2.16 25.37
C LYS A 5 -26.07 -2.56 26.41
N ILE A 6 -26.90 -3.55 26.11
CA ILE A 6 -27.95 -4.04 26.99
C ILE A 6 -27.47 -5.32 27.67
N HIS A 7 -27.12 -5.24 28.96
CA HIS A 7 -26.74 -6.38 29.80
C HIS A 7 -27.80 -6.70 30.85
N THR A 8 -28.62 -5.71 31.22
CA THR A 8 -29.67 -5.78 32.25
C THR A 8 -30.95 -5.10 31.75
N GLU A 9 -32.08 -5.33 32.42
CA GLU A 9 -33.35 -4.66 32.07
C GLU A 9 -33.28 -3.14 32.23
N ASP A 10 -32.56 -2.66 33.25
CA ASP A 10 -32.35 -1.22 33.47
C ASP A 10 -31.65 -0.54 32.28
N ASP A 11 -30.81 -1.28 31.54
CA ASP A 11 -30.13 -0.73 30.35
C ASP A 11 -31.12 -0.40 29.22
N ILE A 12 -32.28 -1.05 29.17
CA ILE A 12 -33.31 -0.82 28.14
C ILE A 12 -33.86 0.61 28.23
N SER A 13 -33.94 1.17 29.45
CA SER A 13 -34.37 2.55 29.68
C SER A 13 -33.46 3.60 29.03
N LYS A 14 -32.23 3.22 28.63
CA LYS A 14 -31.25 4.10 27.98
C LYS A 14 -31.51 4.28 26.48
N ILE A 15 -32.42 3.50 25.89
CA ILE A 15 -32.74 3.54 24.47
C ILE A 15 -33.63 4.76 24.20
N THR A 16 -33.20 5.61 23.28
CA THR A 16 -33.97 6.76 22.80
C THR A 16 -34.19 6.64 21.30
N GLU A 17 -35.42 6.84 20.81
CA GLU A 17 -35.79 6.61 19.41
C GLU A 17 -35.20 7.65 18.44
N THR A 18 -34.63 8.74 18.94
CA THR A 18 -34.23 9.92 18.15
C THR A 18 -32.72 10.02 17.88
N GLU A 19 -31.88 9.18 18.49
CA GLU A 19 -30.43 9.22 18.31
C GLU A 19 -29.94 8.20 17.27
N ASN A 20 -28.91 8.57 16.50
CA ASN A 20 -28.16 7.60 15.70
C ASN A 20 -27.24 6.77 16.61
N ILE A 21 -27.65 5.53 16.90
CA ILE A 21 -27.05 4.65 17.91
C ILE A 21 -26.57 3.32 17.31
N ARG A 22 -25.55 2.74 17.95
CA ARG A 22 -25.23 1.32 17.85
C ARG A 22 -25.81 0.60 19.06
N LEU A 23 -26.83 -0.22 18.86
CA LEU A 23 -27.49 -1.00 19.90
C LEU A 23 -26.97 -2.44 19.86
N GLU A 24 -26.32 -2.88 20.94
CA GLU A 24 -25.84 -4.26 21.11
C GLU A 24 -26.53 -4.94 22.28
N ILE A 25 -27.18 -6.07 22.05
CA ILE A 25 -27.97 -6.76 23.08
C ILE A 25 -27.27 -8.03 23.53
N TYR A 26 -26.86 -8.05 24.80
CA TYR A 26 -26.23 -9.19 25.47
C TYR A 26 -27.14 -9.85 26.52
N LEU A 27 -28.26 -9.21 26.86
CA LEU A 27 -29.29 -9.76 27.75
C LEU A 27 -30.14 -10.81 27.00
N LYS A 28 -30.23 -12.02 27.55
CA LYS A 28 -31.07 -13.11 27.01
C LYS A 28 -32.54 -12.77 27.17
N ASN A 29 -33.35 -13.14 26.17
CA ASN A 29 -34.80 -12.91 26.15
C ASN A 29 -35.22 -11.44 26.33
N ALA A 30 -34.34 -10.49 26.04
CA ALA A 30 -34.62 -9.07 26.18
C ALA A 30 -35.77 -8.65 25.26
N VAL A 31 -36.70 -7.86 25.79
CA VAL A 31 -37.80 -7.27 25.02
C VAL A 31 -37.50 -5.79 24.83
N ILE A 32 -37.24 -5.38 23.59
CA ILE A 32 -36.86 -4.00 23.26
C ILE A 32 -38.06 -3.29 22.63
N PRO A 33 -38.67 -2.31 23.32
CA PRO A 33 -39.93 -1.70 22.90
C PRO A 33 -39.73 -0.52 21.92
N ILE A 34 -38.76 -0.61 21.00
CA ILE A 34 -38.49 0.44 20.01
C ILE A 34 -39.35 0.28 18.77
N ARG A 35 -39.83 1.39 18.19
CA ARG A 35 -40.59 1.38 16.94
C ARG A 35 -39.72 1.56 15.70
N GLU A 36 -38.80 2.51 15.74
CA GLU A 36 -37.86 2.80 14.65
C GLU A 36 -36.50 3.11 15.24
N MET A 37 -35.43 2.78 14.51
CA MET A 37 -34.08 3.10 14.95
C MET A 37 -33.19 3.58 13.82
N SER A 38 -32.35 4.57 14.11
CA SER A 38 -31.26 5.01 13.23
C SER A 38 -29.93 4.48 13.74
N GLY A 39 -29.13 3.89 12.85
CA GLY A 39 -27.79 3.37 13.17
C GLY A 39 -27.69 1.85 13.02
N GLU A 40 -27.08 1.17 14.00
CA GLU A 40 -26.72 -0.25 13.87
C GLU A 40 -27.35 -1.09 14.98
N LEU A 41 -28.04 -2.18 14.62
CA LEU A 41 -28.62 -3.15 15.52
C LEU A 41 -27.78 -4.43 15.54
N TYR A 42 -27.41 -4.91 16.74
CA TYR A 42 -26.76 -6.21 16.95
C TYR A 42 -27.48 -7.02 18.02
N THR A 43 -28.07 -8.16 17.65
CA THR A 43 -28.62 -9.11 18.62
C THR A 43 -27.56 -10.17 18.95
N ARG A 44 -26.83 -9.98 20.05
CA ARG A 44 -25.74 -10.87 20.49
C ARG A 44 -26.19 -11.98 21.45
N ALA A 45 -27.41 -11.89 21.98
CA ALA A 45 -27.98 -12.86 22.91
C ALA A 45 -29.24 -13.56 22.35
N ILE A 46 -29.47 -14.80 22.81
CA ILE A 46 -30.59 -15.64 22.37
C ILE A 46 -31.94 -15.04 22.80
N GLY A 47 -32.96 -15.16 21.94
CA GLY A 47 -34.35 -14.87 22.30
C GLY A 47 -34.73 -13.39 22.32
N CYS A 48 -33.94 -12.50 21.72
CA CYS A 48 -34.23 -11.06 21.71
C CYS A 48 -35.53 -10.75 20.95
N LYS A 49 -36.42 -9.94 21.52
CA LYS A 49 -37.73 -9.60 20.92
C LYS A 49 -37.85 -8.11 20.66
N PHE A 50 -38.32 -7.76 19.47
CA PHE A 50 -38.61 -6.40 19.03
C PHE A 50 -40.07 -6.31 18.57
N PRO A 51 -41.03 -6.30 19.51
CA PRO A 51 -42.45 -6.42 19.18
C PRO A 51 -43.01 -5.24 18.37
N ASN A 52 -42.33 -4.09 18.38
CA ASN A 52 -42.79 -2.85 17.77
C ASN A 52 -41.91 -2.34 16.63
N LEU A 53 -40.72 -2.91 16.43
CA LEU A 53 -39.75 -2.39 15.46
C LEU A 53 -40.26 -2.59 14.03
N THR A 54 -40.49 -1.50 13.31
CA THR A 54 -40.97 -1.52 11.92
C THR A 54 -39.90 -1.22 10.89
N THR A 55 -38.90 -0.40 11.27
CA THR A 55 -37.85 0.08 10.36
C THR A 55 -36.50 0.22 11.05
N VAL A 56 -35.43 -0.22 10.38
CA VAL A 56 -34.04 0.06 10.77
C VAL A 56 -33.39 0.97 9.71
N PHE A 57 -33.15 2.23 10.06
CA PHE A 57 -32.41 3.20 9.25
C PHE A 57 -30.90 2.98 9.37
N GLY A 58 -30.44 1.80 8.94
CA GLY A 58 -29.04 1.40 8.95
C GLY A 58 -28.87 -0.12 8.97
N LEU A 59 -27.85 -0.62 9.68
CA LEU A 59 -27.47 -2.04 9.65
C LEU A 59 -28.24 -2.84 10.71
N ALA A 60 -28.66 -4.06 10.37
CA ALA A 60 -29.14 -5.05 11.32
C ALA A 60 -28.29 -6.33 11.23
N SER A 61 -27.67 -6.73 12.34
CA SER A 61 -26.92 -7.98 12.49
C SER A 61 -27.60 -8.85 13.54
N LEU A 62 -28.20 -9.94 13.07
CA LEU A 62 -28.93 -10.89 13.90
C LEU A 62 -28.02 -12.08 14.19
N ASP A 63 -27.15 -11.90 15.20
CA ASP A 63 -26.03 -12.82 15.41
C ASP A 63 -26.39 -14.05 16.24
N ALA A 64 -27.29 -13.88 17.21
CA ALA A 64 -27.77 -14.93 18.10
C ALA A 64 -29.13 -15.50 17.68
N HIS A 65 -29.40 -16.72 18.14
CA HIS A 65 -30.58 -17.52 17.79
C HIS A 65 -31.91 -16.94 18.33
N GLN A 66 -33.03 -17.31 17.70
CA GLN A 66 -34.40 -17.03 18.19
C GLN A 66 -34.75 -15.54 18.35
N ALA A 67 -34.16 -14.65 17.56
CA ALA A 67 -34.59 -13.26 17.54
C ALA A 67 -35.96 -13.11 16.85
N GLU A 68 -36.87 -12.37 17.48
CA GLU A 68 -38.24 -12.15 17.00
C GLU A 68 -38.46 -10.67 16.67
N LEU A 69 -38.64 -10.34 15.39
CA LEU A 69 -38.93 -8.98 14.94
C LEU A 69 -40.21 -8.98 14.06
N PRO A 70 -41.37 -9.30 14.66
CA PRO A 70 -42.59 -9.64 13.93
C PRO A 70 -43.18 -8.50 13.10
N LYS A 71 -42.85 -7.24 13.41
CA LYS A 71 -43.36 -6.07 12.69
C LYS A 71 -42.33 -5.41 11.77
N LEU A 72 -41.10 -5.95 11.69
CA LEU A 72 -40.03 -5.33 10.90
C LEU A 72 -40.34 -5.49 9.42
N THR A 73 -40.55 -4.37 8.73
CA THR A 73 -40.92 -4.35 7.31
C THR A 73 -39.79 -3.90 6.40
N GLU A 74 -38.88 -3.06 6.90
CA GLU A 74 -37.85 -2.43 6.09
C GLU A 74 -36.53 -2.25 6.86
N ILE A 75 -35.42 -2.55 6.18
CA ILE A 75 -34.07 -2.24 6.63
C ILE A 75 -33.44 -1.38 5.54
N GLN A 76 -33.05 -0.14 5.86
CA GLN A 76 -32.47 0.79 4.88
C GLN A 76 -30.96 0.64 4.68
N GLY A 77 -30.32 -0.29 5.41
CA GLY A 77 -28.92 -0.67 5.23
C GLY A 77 -28.75 -2.18 5.07
N ASN A 78 -27.66 -2.72 5.60
CA ASN A 78 -27.32 -4.13 5.44
C ASN A 78 -28.06 -5.01 6.46
N LEU A 79 -28.43 -6.21 6.04
CA LEU A 79 -28.93 -7.26 6.92
C LEU A 79 -27.92 -8.42 6.95
N ASN A 80 -27.49 -8.82 8.14
CA ASN A 80 -26.72 -10.04 8.36
C ASN A 80 -27.50 -10.96 9.30
N ILE A 81 -27.66 -12.22 8.94
CA ILE A 81 -28.28 -13.24 9.80
C ILE A 81 -27.26 -14.35 10.05
N HIS A 82 -26.83 -14.49 11.31
CA HIS A 82 -25.99 -15.59 11.79
C HIS A 82 -26.71 -16.50 12.79
N GLY A 83 -27.82 -16.07 13.39
CA GLY A 83 -28.66 -16.94 14.23
C GLY A 83 -29.55 -17.87 13.41
N ASN A 84 -30.03 -18.95 14.04
CA ASN A 84 -31.13 -19.80 13.54
C ASN A 84 -32.45 -19.37 14.19
N ASP A 85 -33.57 -19.88 13.66
CA ASP A 85 -34.92 -19.65 14.20
C ASP A 85 -35.32 -18.16 14.33
N ILE A 86 -34.74 -17.31 13.48
CA ILE A 86 -35.04 -15.88 13.41
C ILE A 86 -36.40 -15.65 12.76
N GLN A 87 -37.25 -14.81 13.36
CA GLN A 87 -38.60 -14.52 12.87
C GLN A 87 -38.68 -13.11 12.27
N LEU A 88 -38.80 -13.06 10.94
CA LEU A 88 -38.93 -11.84 10.13
C LEU A 88 -40.13 -11.93 9.16
N PRO A 89 -41.36 -12.24 9.64
CA PRO A 89 -42.49 -12.57 8.77
C PRO A 89 -42.98 -11.39 7.91
N GLU A 90 -42.76 -10.16 8.38
CA GLU A 90 -43.22 -8.94 7.70
C GLU A 90 -42.14 -8.23 6.88
N LEU A 91 -40.90 -8.74 6.86
CA LEU A 91 -39.80 -8.08 6.17
C LEU A 91 -40.04 -8.08 4.66
N ARG A 92 -40.14 -6.90 4.07
CA ARG A 92 -40.42 -6.69 2.64
C ARG A 92 -39.23 -6.16 1.87
N LYS A 93 -38.39 -5.34 2.53
CA LYS A 93 -37.31 -4.60 1.87
C LYS A 93 -36.02 -4.60 2.68
N VAL A 94 -34.91 -4.86 2.00
CA VAL A 94 -33.55 -4.64 2.48
C VAL A 94 -32.83 -3.76 1.45
N LEU A 95 -32.57 -2.52 1.80
CA LEU A 95 -32.02 -1.52 0.88
C LEU A 95 -30.48 -1.43 0.94
N GLY A 96 -29.85 -2.58 1.19
CA GLY A 96 -28.41 -2.78 1.26
C GLY A 96 -28.04 -4.24 1.01
N ASP A 97 -26.84 -4.64 1.43
CA ASP A 97 -26.38 -6.02 1.31
C ASP A 97 -27.13 -6.94 2.28
N PHE A 98 -27.51 -8.13 1.83
CA PHE A 98 -28.15 -9.14 2.66
C PHE A 98 -27.38 -10.46 2.71
N LYS A 99 -26.74 -10.77 3.83
CA LYS A 99 -26.03 -12.04 4.06
C LYS A 99 -26.79 -12.92 5.03
N GLN A 100 -26.98 -14.17 4.62
CA GLN A 100 -27.69 -15.17 5.41
C GLN A 100 -26.81 -16.40 5.61
N HIS A 101 -26.37 -16.66 6.83
CA HIS A 101 -25.53 -17.82 7.16
C HIS A 101 -26.35 -19.07 7.50
N TYR A 102 -27.59 -18.90 7.98
CA TYR A 102 -28.52 -19.99 8.28
C TYR A 102 -29.85 -19.78 7.55
N PRO A 103 -30.53 -20.86 7.11
CA PRO A 103 -31.83 -20.77 6.47
C PRO A 103 -32.87 -20.11 7.41
N VAL A 104 -33.49 -19.03 6.94
CA VAL A 104 -34.55 -18.26 7.59
C VAL A 104 -35.62 -18.01 6.53
N GLU A 105 -36.88 -18.22 6.91
CA GLU A 105 -38.02 -17.97 6.02
C GLU A 105 -38.34 -16.47 5.99
N LEU A 106 -38.39 -15.93 4.77
CA LEU A 106 -38.65 -14.50 4.52
C LEU A 106 -39.81 -14.39 3.52
N PRO A 107 -41.04 -14.76 3.93
CA PRO A 107 -42.16 -14.99 3.02
C PRO A 107 -42.61 -13.72 2.27
N LYS A 108 -42.35 -12.54 2.83
CA LYS A 108 -42.75 -11.25 2.24
C LYS A 108 -41.60 -10.45 1.63
N LEU A 109 -40.36 -10.96 1.68
CA LEU A 109 -39.19 -10.23 1.20
C LEU A 109 -39.20 -10.16 -0.33
N LYS A 110 -39.39 -8.94 -0.84
CA LYS A 110 -39.45 -8.65 -2.28
C LYS A 110 -38.23 -7.92 -2.81
N ILE A 111 -37.67 -7.00 -2.02
CA ILE A 111 -36.67 -6.04 -2.49
C ILE A 111 -35.35 -6.22 -1.73
N ILE A 112 -34.29 -6.53 -2.45
CA ILE A 112 -32.90 -6.44 -2.00
C ILE A 112 -32.12 -5.64 -3.06
N THR A 113 -31.63 -4.47 -2.68
CA THR A 113 -30.90 -3.59 -3.61
C THR A 113 -29.40 -3.86 -3.65
N GLY A 114 -28.82 -4.46 -2.60
CA GLY A 114 -27.41 -4.81 -2.51
C GLY A 114 -27.09 -6.25 -2.91
N LYS A 115 -25.86 -6.68 -2.61
CA LYS A 115 -25.43 -8.06 -2.79
C LYS A 115 -26.15 -8.96 -1.81
N SER A 116 -26.50 -10.16 -2.24
CA SER A 116 -27.01 -11.16 -1.30
C SER A 116 -26.45 -12.54 -1.61
N ASN A 117 -26.75 -13.51 -0.75
CA ASN A 117 -26.63 -14.94 -1.07
C ASN A 117 -28.02 -15.62 -1.22
N VAL A 118 -29.12 -14.86 -1.07
CA VAL A 118 -30.51 -15.31 -1.33
C VAL A 118 -30.93 -14.84 -2.73
N LEU A 119 -31.37 -15.76 -3.61
CA LEU A 119 -31.56 -15.47 -5.05
C LEU A 119 -32.90 -14.80 -5.41
N LYS A 120 -33.98 -15.02 -4.64
CA LYS A 120 -35.36 -14.75 -5.10
C LYS A 120 -35.83 -13.29 -5.02
N SER A 121 -35.06 -12.37 -4.44
CA SER A 121 -35.53 -11.01 -4.12
C SER A 121 -34.52 -9.91 -4.47
N ARG A 122 -33.61 -10.15 -5.42
CA ARG A 122 -32.58 -9.16 -5.83
C ARG A 122 -32.99 -8.43 -7.09
N ILE A 123 -32.35 -7.27 -7.31
CA ILE A 123 -32.37 -6.56 -8.60
C ILE A 123 -32.21 -7.60 -9.73
N PRO A 124 -33.16 -7.68 -10.68
CA PRO A 124 -33.12 -8.67 -11.75
C PRO A 124 -31.89 -8.44 -12.63
N GLU A 125 -31.33 -9.49 -13.23
CA GLU A 125 -30.24 -9.34 -14.20
C GLU A 125 -30.74 -8.78 -15.55
N LYS A 126 -32.00 -9.05 -15.87
CA LYS A 126 -32.62 -8.63 -17.15
C LYS A 126 -32.96 -7.14 -17.13
N TRP A 127 -32.60 -6.45 -18.21
CA TRP A 127 -33.02 -5.08 -18.49
C TRP A 127 -34.38 -5.08 -19.19
N GLN A 128 -35.30 -4.24 -18.70
CA GLN A 128 -36.52 -3.89 -19.41
C GLN A 128 -36.20 -2.71 -20.33
N ARG A 129 -36.28 -2.97 -21.62
CA ARG A 129 -36.06 -1.98 -22.66
C ARG A 129 -37.33 -1.13 -22.84
N VAL A 130 -37.17 0.19 -22.86
CA VAL A 130 -38.23 1.18 -23.03
C VAL A 130 -37.96 1.93 -24.32
N LEU A 131 -38.92 1.83 -25.25
CA LEU A 131 -38.90 2.49 -26.54
C LEU A 131 -40.05 3.51 -26.67
N PHE A 132 -41.09 3.37 -25.85
CA PHE A 132 -42.28 4.23 -25.88
C PHE A 132 -42.83 4.47 -24.46
N GLN A 133 -43.63 5.53 -24.29
CA GLN A 133 -44.24 5.89 -23.00
C GLN A 133 -45.08 4.74 -22.39
N LYS A 134 -45.80 3.99 -23.23
CA LYS A 134 -46.61 2.83 -22.80
C LYS A 134 -45.80 1.74 -22.07
N ASP A 135 -44.49 1.64 -22.33
CA ASP A 135 -43.64 0.66 -21.67
C ASP A 135 -43.36 1.04 -20.20
N LEU A 136 -43.49 2.35 -19.87
CA LEU A 136 -43.41 2.87 -18.51
C LEU A 136 -44.76 2.88 -17.81
N ASP A 137 -45.85 3.10 -18.53
CA ASP A 137 -47.20 3.21 -17.96
C ASP A 137 -47.71 1.89 -17.35
N ILE A 138 -47.07 0.77 -17.67
CA ILE A 138 -47.35 -0.57 -17.11
C ILE A 138 -46.48 -0.93 -15.88
N LEU A 139 -45.54 -0.07 -15.48
CA LEU A 139 -44.67 -0.34 -14.33
C LEU A 139 -45.45 -0.17 -13.03
N GLU A 140 -45.42 -1.20 -12.18
CA GLU A 140 -46.02 -1.12 -10.85
C GLU A 140 -45.10 -0.36 -9.89
N GLU A 141 -45.68 0.47 -9.02
CA GLU A 141 -44.91 1.16 -8.00
C GLU A 141 -44.41 0.17 -6.93
N GLY A 142 -43.12 0.24 -6.60
CA GLY A 142 -42.52 -0.58 -5.53
C GLY A 142 -41.94 -1.93 -5.98
N GLU A 143 -41.86 -2.20 -7.27
CA GLU A 143 -41.21 -3.40 -7.82
C GLU A 143 -39.75 -3.12 -8.27
N LEU A 144 -38.98 -4.20 -8.44
CA LEU A 144 -37.56 -4.16 -8.83
C LEU A 144 -37.41 -4.13 -10.35
N TYR A 145 -36.85 -3.04 -10.91
CA TYR A 145 -36.64 -2.93 -12.35
C TYR A 145 -35.26 -2.39 -12.70
N ASN A 146 -34.64 -2.98 -13.72
CA ASN A 146 -33.58 -2.34 -14.49
C ASN A 146 -34.20 -1.76 -15.76
N LEU A 147 -34.15 -0.43 -15.92
CA LEU A 147 -34.77 0.26 -17.05
C LEU A 147 -33.69 0.73 -18.02
N SER A 148 -33.79 0.33 -19.29
CA SER A 148 -32.98 0.88 -20.39
C SER A 148 -33.87 1.71 -21.30
N ILE A 149 -33.79 3.04 -21.18
CA ILE A 149 -34.53 4.00 -21.99
C ILE A 149 -33.71 4.31 -23.24
N GLU A 150 -34.21 3.93 -24.42
CA GLU A 150 -33.40 3.95 -25.64
C GLU A 150 -34.08 4.68 -26.79
N ASN A 151 -33.41 5.69 -27.34
CA ASN A 151 -33.83 6.41 -28.56
C ASN A 151 -35.28 6.92 -28.54
N CYS A 152 -35.77 7.33 -27.37
CA CYS A 152 -37.14 7.80 -27.19
C CYS A 152 -37.22 9.03 -26.27
N ASN A 153 -38.37 9.70 -26.27
CA ASN A 153 -38.68 10.82 -25.37
C ASN A 153 -39.85 10.40 -24.47
N VAL A 154 -39.61 10.24 -23.18
CA VAL A 154 -40.59 9.68 -22.23
C VAL A 154 -40.54 10.40 -20.87
N THR A 155 -41.60 10.24 -20.09
CA THR A 155 -41.73 10.73 -18.71
C THR A 155 -41.87 9.56 -17.75
N LEU A 156 -40.98 9.46 -16.78
CA LEU A 156 -41.04 8.50 -15.68
C LEU A 156 -41.62 9.19 -14.43
N ARG A 157 -42.78 8.73 -13.97
CA ARG A 157 -43.50 9.34 -12.83
C ARG A 157 -43.21 8.69 -11.48
N ASN A 158 -42.46 7.60 -11.46
CA ASN A 158 -42.10 6.88 -10.25
C ASN A 158 -41.27 7.77 -9.31
N LYS A 159 -41.59 7.69 -8.01
CA LYS A 159 -40.83 8.39 -6.97
C LYS A 159 -39.49 7.72 -6.68
N VAL A 160 -39.43 6.39 -6.80
CA VAL A 160 -38.26 5.58 -6.46
C VAL A 160 -38.01 4.53 -7.54
N ILE A 161 -36.75 4.30 -7.88
CA ILE A 161 -36.31 3.18 -8.71
C ILE A 161 -35.51 2.21 -7.82
N TYR A 162 -36.07 1.03 -7.56
CA TYR A 162 -35.41 -0.06 -6.84
C TYR A 162 -34.52 -0.90 -7.78
N GLY A 163 -33.69 -0.26 -8.59
CA GLY A 163 -32.82 -0.93 -9.55
C GLY A 163 -32.00 0.07 -10.36
N ASN A 164 -31.49 -0.35 -11.52
CA ASN A 164 -30.63 0.48 -12.36
C ASN A 164 -31.45 1.27 -13.41
N LEU A 165 -31.00 2.47 -13.72
CA LEU A 165 -31.55 3.31 -14.80
C LEU A 165 -30.45 3.60 -15.83
N LYS A 166 -30.67 3.16 -17.06
CA LYS A 166 -29.80 3.44 -18.21
C LYS A 166 -30.55 4.29 -19.23
N ILE A 167 -29.91 5.35 -19.71
CA ILE A 167 -30.45 6.27 -20.71
C ILE A 167 -29.50 6.26 -21.92
N VAL A 168 -29.99 5.85 -23.08
CA VAL A 168 -29.21 5.75 -24.32
C VAL A 168 -29.87 6.59 -25.41
N ASN A 169 -29.25 7.71 -25.78
CA ASN A 169 -29.77 8.62 -26.82
C ASN A 169 -31.25 9.00 -26.65
N ALA A 170 -31.71 9.12 -25.41
CA ALA A 170 -33.11 9.37 -25.06
C ALA A 170 -33.25 10.68 -24.27
N LYS A 171 -34.43 11.29 -24.34
CA LYS A 171 -34.85 12.35 -23.41
C LYS A 171 -35.75 11.75 -22.34
N LEU A 172 -35.38 11.93 -21.07
CA LEU A 172 -36.14 11.42 -19.94
C LEU A 172 -36.48 12.56 -18.98
N ASP A 173 -37.77 12.76 -18.75
CA ASP A 173 -38.28 13.66 -17.71
C ASP A 173 -38.74 12.85 -16.49
N CYS A 174 -38.28 13.23 -15.31
CA CYS A 174 -38.51 12.55 -14.04
C CYS A 174 -39.01 13.55 -12.99
N PRO A 175 -40.24 14.08 -13.12
CA PRO A 175 -40.73 15.16 -12.26
C PRO A 175 -40.85 14.77 -10.78
N ASN A 176 -41.07 13.49 -10.48
CA ASN A 176 -41.32 13.00 -9.11
C ASN A 176 -40.16 12.17 -8.54
N LEU A 177 -39.15 11.86 -9.34
CA LEU A 177 -38.10 10.91 -8.95
C LEU A 177 -37.25 11.51 -7.84
N GLU A 178 -37.23 10.87 -6.68
CA GLU A 178 -36.46 11.28 -5.51
C GLU A 178 -35.25 10.38 -5.26
N THR A 179 -35.30 9.09 -5.63
CA THR A 179 -34.24 8.13 -5.28
C THR A 179 -34.04 7.05 -6.34
N ILE A 180 -32.76 6.75 -6.64
CA ILE A 180 -32.33 5.59 -7.41
C ILE A 180 -31.46 4.71 -6.52
N TYR A 181 -31.90 3.48 -6.24
CA TYR A 181 -31.15 2.55 -5.40
C TYR A 181 -30.01 1.83 -6.15
N GLY A 182 -30.12 1.71 -7.48
CA GLY A 182 -29.06 1.16 -8.33
C GLY A 182 -28.18 2.24 -8.95
N ASN A 183 -27.60 1.91 -10.10
CA ASN A 183 -26.76 2.80 -10.90
C ASN A 183 -27.61 3.66 -11.84
N LEU A 184 -27.14 4.88 -12.10
CA LEU A 184 -27.58 5.74 -13.20
C LEU A 184 -26.49 5.75 -14.28
N THR A 185 -26.81 5.33 -15.49
CA THR A 185 -25.91 5.38 -16.66
C THR A 185 -26.52 6.23 -17.75
N ILE A 186 -25.77 7.19 -18.28
CA ILE A 186 -26.20 8.04 -19.39
C ILE A 186 -25.18 7.98 -20.53
N GLU A 187 -25.63 7.49 -21.67
CA GLU A 187 -24.86 7.31 -22.90
C GLU A 187 -25.53 8.08 -24.04
N ILE A 188 -24.92 9.18 -24.48
CA ILE A 188 -25.46 10.01 -25.56
C ILE A 188 -24.38 10.22 -26.64
N SER A 189 -24.69 9.82 -27.87
CA SER A 189 -23.80 9.89 -29.02
C SER A 189 -24.51 10.45 -30.24
N ASP A 190 -23.81 11.29 -31.00
CA ASP A 190 -24.29 11.85 -32.26
C ASP A 190 -24.41 10.81 -33.38
N GLN A 191 -23.85 9.61 -33.21
CA GLN A 191 -23.80 8.58 -34.26
C GLN A 191 -25.13 7.83 -34.47
N PHE A 192 -26.12 7.98 -33.57
CA PHE A 192 -27.24 7.03 -33.47
C PHE A 192 -28.66 7.62 -33.38
N SER A 193 -28.94 8.88 -33.74
CA SER A 193 -30.34 9.34 -33.65
C SER A 193 -30.79 10.40 -34.68
N PRO A 194 -31.83 10.10 -35.50
CA PRO A 194 -32.66 11.11 -36.16
C PRO A 194 -33.66 11.79 -35.20
N TYR A 195 -33.79 11.33 -33.95
CA TYR A 195 -34.75 11.83 -32.95
C TYR A 195 -34.20 12.96 -32.05
N VAL A 196 -32.93 13.35 -32.22
CA VAL A 196 -32.34 14.53 -31.60
C VAL A 196 -32.08 15.58 -32.69
N ALA A 197 -33.14 16.06 -33.34
CA ALA A 197 -33.03 17.03 -34.42
C ALA A 197 -32.66 18.44 -33.88
N LYS A 198 -31.43 18.84 -34.24
CA LYS A 198 -30.89 20.20 -34.45
C LYS A 198 -30.63 21.15 -33.25
N PRO A 199 -29.65 22.06 -33.41
CA PRO A 199 -28.63 22.33 -32.40
C PRO A 199 -28.75 23.72 -31.78
N SER A 200 -28.67 23.81 -30.45
CA SER A 200 -28.14 24.99 -29.74
C SER A 200 -28.20 24.81 -28.21
N LEU A 201 -27.99 23.60 -27.68
CA LEU A 201 -27.78 23.46 -26.23
C LEU A 201 -26.39 23.99 -25.89
N ASN A 202 -26.25 25.30 -25.85
CA ASN A 202 -25.10 25.96 -25.28
C ASN A 202 -25.02 25.52 -23.81
N PHE A 203 -23.86 24.99 -23.40
CA PHE A 203 -23.68 24.44 -22.07
C PHE A 203 -24.00 25.46 -20.97
N GLU A 204 -23.69 26.74 -21.21
CA GLU A 204 -24.03 27.82 -20.28
C GLU A 204 -25.53 28.02 -20.12
N ASP A 205 -26.32 27.87 -21.19
CA ASP A 205 -27.77 28.00 -21.12
C ASP A 205 -28.40 26.85 -20.33
N ILE A 206 -27.87 25.63 -20.42
CA ILE A 206 -28.34 24.51 -19.59
C ILE A 206 -28.03 24.76 -18.12
N ILE A 207 -26.80 25.20 -17.81
CA ILE A 207 -26.37 25.55 -16.43
C ILE A 207 -27.29 26.62 -15.83
N GLN A 208 -27.63 27.65 -16.62
CA GLN A 208 -28.47 28.79 -16.21
C GLN A 208 -29.98 28.50 -16.28
N LYS A 209 -30.41 27.25 -16.54
CA LYS A 209 -31.83 26.85 -16.72
C LYS A 209 -32.55 27.56 -17.88
N LYS A 210 -31.81 28.08 -18.86
CA LYS A 210 -32.35 28.68 -20.08
C LYS A 210 -32.69 27.65 -21.16
N ALA A 211 -32.19 26.42 -21.02
CA ALA A 211 -32.51 25.31 -21.92
C ALA A 211 -32.66 23.98 -21.16
N ALA A 212 -33.56 23.11 -21.65
CA ALA A 212 -33.82 21.80 -21.05
C ALA A 212 -32.71 20.79 -21.34
N SER A 213 -32.37 19.98 -20.35
CA SER A 213 -31.43 18.87 -20.49
C SER A 213 -32.10 17.62 -21.06
N LEU A 214 -31.28 16.64 -21.44
CA LEU A 214 -31.75 15.31 -21.90
C LEU A 214 -32.21 14.43 -20.73
N PHE A 215 -31.81 14.78 -19.50
CA PHE A 215 -32.32 14.18 -18.27
C PHE A 215 -32.74 15.30 -17.31
N GLU A 216 -34.02 15.37 -16.99
CA GLU A 216 -34.55 16.33 -16.03
C GLU A 216 -35.06 15.56 -14.81
N SER A 217 -34.53 15.88 -13.63
CA SER A 217 -34.86 15.18 -12.39
C SER A 217 -34.91 16.17 -11.22
N PRO A 218 -35.82 17.16 -11.23
CA PRO A 218 -35.75 18.32 -10.34
C PRO A 218 -35.82 17.96 -8.84
N ASN A 219 -36.42 16.80 -8.51
CA ASN A 219 -36.62 16.33 -7.14
C ASN A 219 -35.67 15.20 -6.73
N LEU A 220 -34.69 14.84 -7.58
CA LEU A 220 -33.78 13.74 -7.28
C LEU A 220 -32.85 14.13 -6.13
N LYS A 221 -32.93 13.40 -5.03
CA LYS A 221 -32.11 13.63 -3.84
C LYS A 221 -30.91 12.70 -3.84
N LEU A 222 -31.13 11.41 -4.13
CA LEU A 222 -30.17 10.38 -3.81
C LEU A 222 -30.00 9.34 -4.93
N ILE A 223 -28.73 9.08 -5.28
CA ILE A 223 -28.33 7.88 -6.02
C ILE A 223 -27.44 7.03 -5.09
N HIS A 224 -27.89 5.82 -4.76
CA HIS A 224 -27.11 4.90 -3.92
C HIS A 224 -25.94 4.27 -4.70
N GLY A 225 -26.15 3.94 -5.97
CA GLY A 225 -25.14 3.32 -6.82
C GLY A 225 -24.15 4.32 -7.44
N ASN A 226 -23.65 3.94 -8.62
CA ASN A 226 -22.79 4.77 -9.45
C ASN A 226 -23.64 5.71 -10.32
N CYS A 227 -23.09 6.87 -10.65
CA CYS A 227 -23.56 7.73 -11.73
C CYS A 227 -22.47 7.79 -12.80
N GLU A 228 -22.72 7.19 -13.96
CA GLU A 228 -21.77 7.04 -15.06
C GLU A 228 -22.27 7.78 -16.30
N ILE A 229 -21.47 8.70 -16.83
CA ILE A 229 -21.90 9.62 -17.89
C ILE A 229 -20.86 9.64 -19.00
N SER A 230 -21.32 9.35 -20.22
CA SER A 230 -20.53 9.40 -21.44
C SER A 230 -21.37 10.05 -22.53
N THR A 231 -21.10 11.33 -22.83
CA THR A 231 -21.98 12.12 -23.69
C THR A 231 -21.21 12.99 -24.68
N THR A 232 -21.72 13.12 -25.92
CA THR A 232 -21.27 14.15 -26.87
C THR A 232 -22.05 15.47 -26.74
N LYS A 233 -23.19 15.45 -26.05
CA LYS A 233 -24.02 16.63 -25.75
C LYS A 233 -23.85 17.10 -24.31
N PRO A 234 -23.99 18.40 -24.01
CA PRO A 234 -23.93 18.83 -22.62
C PRO A 234 -25.16 18.37 -21.83
N ILE A 235 -24.96 17.92 -20.59
CA ILE A 235 -26.02 17.39 -19.72
C ILE A 235 -25.96 18.00 -18.33
N ASN A 236 -27.12 18.13 -17.69
CA ASN A 236 -27.27 18.53 -16.31
C ASN A 236 -27.96 17.44 -15.51
N ILE A 237 -27.58 17.30 -14.25
CA ILE A 237 -28.23 16.40 -13.30
C ILE A 237 -28.50 17.16 -12.01
N ASP A 238 -29.76 17.14 -11.58
CA ASP A 238 -30.20 17.73 -10.32
C ASP A 238 -30.29 16.65 -9.24
N VAL A 239 -29.15 16.15 -8.79
CA VAL A 239 -29.05 15.21 -7.65
C VAL A 239 -28.33 15.88 -6.49
N GLU A 240 -28.76 15.62 -5.25
CA GLU A 240 -28.12 16.16 -4.04
C GLU A 240 -26.95 15.30 -3.56
N GLU A 241 -27.06 13.97 -3.63
CA GLU A 241 -26.03 13.03 -3.17
C GLU A 241 -25.87 11.82 -4.09
N VAL A 242 -24.62 11.42 -4.35
CA VAL A 242 -24.27 10.13 -4.99
C VAL A 242 -23.36 9.33 -4.05
N LYS A 243 -23.91 8.28 -3.42
CA LYS A 243 -23.22 7.56 -2.33
C LYS A 243 -21.94 6.86 -2.76
N ASN A 244 -21.92 6.24 -3.96
CA ASN A 244 -20.79 5.42 -4.37
C ASN A 244 -19.77 6.16 -5.24
N LYS A 245 -20.09 6.40 -6.52
CA LYS A 245 -19.11 6.90 -7.50
C LYS A 245 -19.80 7.72 -8.58
N ILE A 246 -19.26 8.89 -8.89
CA ILE A 246 -19.55 9.64 -10.11
C ILE A 246 -18.37 9.45 -11.07
N LEU A 247 -18.67 8.99 -12.28
CA LEU A 247 -17.70 8.84 -13.37
C LEU A 247 -18.18 9.63 -14.58
N ILE A 248 -17.43 10.66 -14.95
CA ILE A 248 -17.60 11.36 -16.22
C ILE A 248 -16.53 10.83 -17.16
N GLU A 249 -16.93 9.96 -18.08
CA GLU A 249 -16.02 9.39 -19.07
C GLU A 249 -15.73 10.40 -20.16
N LYS A 250 -16.77 11.04 -20.72
CA LYS A 250 -16.69 11.99 -21.85
C LYS A 250 -17.75 13.07 -21.72
N GLY A 251 -17.46 14.23 -22.32
CA GLY A 251 -18.46 15.29 -22.54
C GLY A 251 -18.43 16.44 -21.54
N ARG A 252 -19.52 17.20 -21.50
CA ARG A 252 -19.71 18.37 -20.63
C ARG A 252 -20.88 18.12 -19.70
N THR A 253 -20.64 18.11 -18.40
CA THR A 253 -21.63 17.74 -17.40
C THR A 253 -21.70 18.78 -16.29
N SER A 254 -22.91 19.10 -15.84
CA SER A 254 -23.13 19.94 -14.67
C SER A 254 -23.98 19.24 -13.62
N PHE A 255 -23.61 19.35 -12.36
CA PHE A 255 -24.45 19.00 -11.23
C PHE A 255 -24.79 20.26 -10.45
N ARG A 256 -26.07 20.67 -10.48
CA ARG A 256 -26.47 21.95 -9.86
C ARG A 256 -26.72 21.82 -8.37
N LYS A 257 -27.16 20.65 -7.90
CA LYS A 257 -27.57 20.41 -6.51
C LYS A 257 -26.62 19.50 -5.72
N LEU A 258 -25.60 18.93 -6.36
CA LEU A 258 -24.76 17.90 -5.75
C LEU A 258 -23.97 18.49 -4.57
N GLN A 259 -24.24 18.03 -3.36
CA GLN A 259 -23.56 18.42 -2.13
C GLN A 259 -22.50 17.41 -1.72
N GLN A 260 -22.74 16.12 -1.96
CA GLN A 260 -21.86 15.04 -1.51
C GLN A 260 -21.69 13.95 -2.56
N SER A 261 -20.49 13.39 -2.64
CA SER A 261 -20.25 12.17 -3.41
C SER A 261 -19.29 11.21 -2.72
N GLY A 262 -19.39 9.91 -3.03
CA GLY A 262 -18.43 8.91 -2.59
C GLY A 262 -17.06 9.10 -3.27
N GLU A 263 -16.99 8.71 -4.53
CA GLU A 263 -15.86 8.96 -5.43
C GLU A 263 -16.26 9.88 -6.58
N LEU A 264 -15.32 10.69 -7.07
CA LEU A 264 -15.50 11.53 -8.25
C LEU A 264 -14.34 11.34 -9.23
N LEU A 265 -14.66 10.89 -10.44
CA LEU A 265 -13.69 10.62 -11.50
C LEU A 265 -14.09 11.37 -12.77
N VAL A 266 -13.19 12.21 -13.29
CA VAL A 266 -13.38 12.95 -14.55
C VAL A 266 -12.28 12.53 -15.52
N ARG A 267 -12.65 12.00 -16.70
CA ARG A 267 -11.71 11.39 -17.66
C ARG A 267 -11.90 11.94 -19.07
N GLU A 268 -11.02 11.51 -19.98
CA GLU A 268 -11.06 11.73 -21.43
C GLU A 268 -11.49 13.13 -21.90
N LYS A 269 -10.81 14.17 -21.41
CA LYS A 269 -11.10 15.57 -21.81
C LYS A 269 -12.48 16.06 -21.38
N ALA A 270 -13.16 15.36 -20.47
CA ALA A 270 -14.45 15.77 -19.98
C ALA A 270 -14.36 17.06 -19.15
N LYS A 271 -15.46 17.83 -19.14
CA LYS A 271 -15.63 19.02 -18.30
C LYS A 271 -16.77 18.78 -17.32
N LEU A 272 -16.49 18.95 -16.04
CA LEU A 272 -17.45 18.85 -14.96
C LEU A 272 -17.56 20.18 -14.20
N ILE A 273 -18.79 20.65 -13.98
CA ILE A 273 -19.10 21.75 -13.08
C ILE A 273 -20.02 21.22 -11.97
N CYS A 274 -19.62 21.38 -10.71
CA CYS A 274 -20.41 20.98 -9.55
C CYS A 274 -20.14 21.96 -8.40
N ASN A 275 -20.59 23.20 -8.56
CA ASN A 275 -20.22 24.29 -7.65
C ASN A 275 -20.77 24.14 -6.24
N THR A 276 -21.87 23.39 -6.07
CA THR A 276 -22.50 23.12 -4.77
C THR A 276 -21.87 21.94 -4.03
N LEU A 277 -20.93 21.23 -4.65
CA LEU A 277 -20.28 20.06 -4.04
C LEU A 277 -19.44 20.51 -2.86
N VAL A 278 -19.71 19.97 -1.67
CA VAL A 278 -19.03 20.32 -0.42
C VAL A 278 -18.00 19.25 -0.03
N GLU A 279 -18.34 17.97 -0.21
CA GLU A 279 -17.51 16.86 0.26
C GLU A 279 -17.44 15.68 -0.72
N ILE A 280 -16.24 15.12 -0.86
CA ILE A 280 -15.99 13.83 -1.50
C ILE A 280 -15.48 12.85 -0.44
N ASN A 281 -16.28 11.85 -0.09
CA ASN A 281 -16.01 10.97 1.05
C ASN A 281 -14.80 10.06 0.87
N LYS A 282 -14.47 9.71 -0.37
CA LYS A 282 -13.37 8.80 -0.70
C LYS A 282 -12.35 9.47 -1.58
N ARG A 283 -12.54 9.47 -2.89
CA ARG A 283 -11.47 9.76 -3.85
C ARG A 283 -11.89 10.74 -4.93
N LEU A 284 -11.01 11.68 -5.24
CA LEU A 284 -11.08 12.54 -6.42
C LEU A 284 -9.98 12.13 -7.43
N VAL A 285 -10.35 11.91 -8.69
CA VAL A 285 -9.41 11.74 -9.80
C VAL A 285 -9.81 12.63 -10.97
N VAL A 286 -8.91 13.52 -11.39
CA VAL A 286 -9.08 14.32 -12.60
C VAL A 286 -8.02 13.90 -13.60
N GLY A 287 -8.46 13.20 -14.65
CA GLY A 287 -7.62 12.69 -15.72
C GLY A 287 -7.08 13.79 -16.63
N ARG A 288 -6.13 13.41 -17.50
CA ARG A 288 -5.47 14.31 -18.44
C ARG A 288 -6.48 15.10 -19.28
N ASP A 289 -6.17 16.37 -19.51
CA ASP A 289 -6.95 17.32 -20.32
C ASP A 289 -8.40 17.54 -19.86
N SER A 290 -8.79 16.95 -18.73
CA SER A 290 -10.13 17.07 -18.15
C SER A 290 -10.22 18.33 -17.29
N LYS A 291 -11.42 18.86 -17.06
CA LYS A 291 -11.63 20.09 -16.28
C LYS A 291 -12.66 19.86 -15.19
N LEU A 292 -12.34 20.27 -13.98
CA LEU A 292 -13.26 20.26 -12.84
C LEU A 292 -13.38 21.67 -12.26
N THR A 293 -14.61 22.11 -12.04
CA THR A 293 -14.93 23.31 -11.26
C THR A 293 -15.85 22.92 -10.11
N ALA A 294 -15.42 23.13 -8.87
CA ALA A 294 -16.20 22.87 -7.67
C ALA A 294 -15.90 23.94 -6.61
N GLN A 295 -16.63 25.05 -6.67
CA GLN A 295 -16.38 26.26 -5.86
C GLN A 295 -16.53 26.03 -4.35
N SER A 296 -17.52 25.22 -3.93
CA SER A 296 -17.76 24.93 -2.52
C SER A 296 -17.01 23.70 -1.99
N LEU A 297 -16.20 23.03 -2.82
CA LEU A 297 -15.56 21.78 -2.42
C LEU A 297 -14.55 22.04 -1.32
N HIS A 298 -14.85 21.54 -0.13
CA HIS A 298 -14.13 21.84 1.10
C HIS A 298 -13.24 20.67 1.54
N LYS A 299 -13.68 19.42 1.32
CA LYS A 299 -13.05 18.23 1.88
C LYS A 299 -13.03 17.04 0.91
N ILE A 300 -11.91 16.33 0.91
CA ILE A 300 -11.72 15.03 0.24
C ILE A 300 -11.22 14.02 1.28
N GLY A 301 -11.82 12.83 1.32
CA GLY A 301 -11.57 11.85 2.37
C GLY A 301 -10.20 11.16 2.31
N THR A 302 -9.92 10.41 1.25
CA THR A 302 -8.83 9.41 1.23
C THR A 302 -7.76 9.62 0.16
N HIS A 303 -8.12 10.15 -1.01
CA HIS A 303 -7.16 10.28 -2.11
C HIS A 303 -7.57 11.37 -3.10
N CYS A 304 -6.60 12.14 -3.59
CA CYS A 304 -6.78 13.18 -4.59
C CYS A 304 -5.65 13.07 -5.62
N ASP A 305 -5.99 12.73 -6.86
CA ASP A 305 -5.04 12.63 -7.99
C ASP A 305 -5.45 13.60 -9.10
N ILE A 306 -4.58 14.56 -9.38
CA ILE A 306 -4.85 15.67 -10.30
C ILE A 306 -3.85 15.62 -11.44
N ASN A 307 -4.34 15.31 -12.64
CA ASN A 307 -3.54 15.20 -13.86
C ASN A 307 -3.91 16.28 -14.89
N SER A 308 -4.67 17.30 -14.49
CA SER A 308 -5.18 18.38 -15.35
C SER A 308 -5.69 19.57 -14.52
N LYS A 309 -6.16 20.62 -15.20
CA LYS A 309 -6.67 21.87 -14.59
C LYS A 309 -7.92 21.65 -13.74
N ILE A 310 -7.86 22.11 -12.49
CA ILE A 310 -9.00 22.15 -11.56
C ILE A 310 -9.18 23.54 -10.97
N ASP A 311 -10.41 23.87 -10.59
CA ASP A 311 -10.78 25.10 -9.89
C ASP A 311 -11.61 24.74 -8.64
N VAL A 312 -10.92 24.72 -7.49
CA VAL A 312 -11.43 24.27 -6.18
C VAL A 312 -10.98 25.20 -5.06
N PRO A 313 -11.35 26.50 -5.11
CA PRO A 313 -10.76 27.53 -4.26
C PRO A 313 -11.08 27.35 -2.76
N ALA A 314 -12.15 26.62 -2.42
CA ALA A 314 -12.54 26.35 -1.03
C ALA A 314 -11.90 25.09 -0.43
N LEU A 315 -11.07 24.35 -1.17
CA LEU A 315 -10.52 23.07 -0.69
C LEU A 315 -9.57 23.29 0.49
N ARG A 316 -9.95 22.78 1.67
CA ARG A 316 -9.19 22.92 2.92
C ARG A 316 -8.57 21.62 3.41
N PHE A 317 -9.22 20.49 3.15
CA PHE A 317 -8.87 19.21 3.76
C PHE A 317 -8.75 18.09 2.73
N VAL A 318 -7.62 17.39 2.75
CA VAL A 318 -7.44 16.12 2.05
C VAL A 318 -6.96 15.10 3.07
N GLY A 319 -7.81 14.15 3.47
CA GLY A 319 -7.51 13.25 4.58
C GLY A 319 -6.44 12.18 4.27
N GLY A 320 -6.14 11.94 2.99
CA GLY A 320 -5.09 11.00 2.58
C GLY A 320 -4.14 11.58 1.54
N GLU A 321 -3.79 10.78 0.53
CA GLU A 321 -2.74 11.13 -0.43
C GLU A 321 -3.21 12.18 -1.43
N PHE A 322 -2.40 13.23 -1.59
CA PHE A 322 -2.58 14.31 -2.54
C PHE A 322 -1.45 14.24 -3.57
N THR A 323 -1.81 14.05 -4.84
CA THR A 323 -0.86 13.89 -5.94
C THR A 323 -1.24 14.78 -7.11
N ILE A 324 -0.24 15.42 -7.70
CA ILE A 324 -0.34 16.14 -8.96
C ILE A 324 0.61 15.46 -9.95
N ARG A 325 0.09 14.92 -11.06
CA ARG A 325 0.90 14.31 -12.13
C ARG A 325 0.68 15.09 -13.43
N GLU A 326 1.32 16.24 -13.53
CA GLU A 326 1.48 16.89 -14.83
C GLU A 326 2.66 16.21 -15.57
N LEU A 327 2.54 16.06 -16.89
CA LEU A 327 3.43 15.27 -17.76
C LEU A 327 4.93 15.44 -17.45
N GLN A 328 5.54 14.42 -16.85
CA GLN A 328 6.96 14.10 -17.05
C GLN A 328 7.07 12.99 -18.09
N TYR A 329 6.76 13.29 -19.35
CA TYR A 329 7.27 12.46 -20.44
C TYR A 329 8.70 12.95 -20.74
N LEU A 330 9.68 12.09 -20.45
CA LEU A 330 11.03 12.12 -21.04
C LEU A 330 11.67 13.53 -21.12
N GLY A 331 12.15 14.05 -19.98
CA GLY A 331 13.11 15.15 -19.94
C GLY A 331 12.52 16.56 -20.07
N TYR A 332 12.74 17.37 -19.03
CA TYR A 332 12.91 18.83 -19.12
C TYR A 332 11.78 19.71 -19.70
N ARG A 333 10.49 19.39 -19.53
CA ARG A 333 9.45 20.45 -19.63
C ARG A 333 9.01 20.89 -18.24
N LYS A 334 9.16 22.19 -17.95
CA LYS A 334 8.51 22.85 -16.81
C LYS A 334 7.00 22.60 -16.95
N PRO A 335 6.28 22.26 -15.86
CA PRO A 335 4.82 22.18 -15.93
C PRO A 335 4.26 23.50 -16.43
N GLU A 336 3.27 23.42 -17.31
CA GLU A 336 2.61 24.60 -17.88
C GLU A 336 1.78 25.36 -16.83
N ASN A 337 1.43 24.70 -15.72
CA ASN A 337 0.60 25.28 -14.67
C ASN A 337 1.27 25.17 -13.29
N LEU A 338 1.45 26.30 -12.62
CA LEU A 338 1.72 26.35 -11.18
C LEU A 338 0.39 26.23 -10.45
N TYR A 339 0.22 25.20 -9.61
CA TYR A 339 -0.98 25.03 -8.81
C TYR A 339 -0.84 25.77 -7.48
N GLU A 340 -1.85 26.54 -7.10
CA GLU A 340 -1.89 27.24 -5.81
C GLU A 340 -3.18 26.91 -5.06
N PHE A 341 -3.06 26.18 -3.95
CA PHE A 341 -4.19 25.82 -3.10
C PHE A 341 -4.26 26.73 -1.88
N ARG A 342 -4.79 27.95 -2.09
CA ARG A 342 -4.83 29.02 -1.07
C ARG A 342 -5.58 28.64 0.20
N SER A 343 -6.63 27.83 0.10
CA SER A 343 -7.44 27.46 1.27
C SER A 343 -6.97 26.19 1.98
N MET A 344 -6.02 25.46 1.40
CA MET A 344 -5.58 24.17 1.95
C MET A 344 -4.96 24.36 3.34
N GLN A 345 -5.47 23.63 4.34
CA GLN A 345 -5.02 23.71 5.73
C GLN A 345 -4.37 22.40 6.20
N GLN A 346 -4.90 21.26 5.75
CA GLN A 346 -4.44 19.95 6.22
C GLN A 346 -4.43 18.92 5.08
N ILE A 347 -3.35 18.14 5.00
CA ILE A 347 -3.20 17.04 4.06
C ILE A 347 -2.80 15.75 4.79
N GLY A 348 -3.26 14.59 4.34
CA GLY A 348 -2.83 13.28 4.84
C GLY A 348 -1.43 12.92 4.37
N LYS A 349 -1.17 12.92 3.07
CA LYS A 349 0.16 12.65 2.48
C LYS A 349 0.38 13.52 1.26
N VAL A 350 1.58 14.08 1.11
CA VAL A 350 1.94 14.94 -0.04
C VAL A 350 3.45 14.87 -0.33
N ASP A 351 3.82 14.98 -1.61
CA ASP A 351 5.20 15.26 -2.01
C ASP A 351 5.32 16.75 -2.36
N LEU A 352 6.06 17.51 -1.56
CA LEU A 352 6.31 18.93 -1.82
C LEU A 352 7.36 19.09 -2.93
N ASN A 353 7.07 20.00 -3.86
CA ASN A 353 7.91 20.34 -5.00
C ASN A 353 7.61 21.76 -5.49
N THR A 354 8.37 22.28 -6.45
CA THR A 354 8.22 23.64 -6.99
C THR A 354 6.95 23.87 -7.82
N TYR A 355 6.15 22.84 -8.11
CA TYR A 355 5.00 22.93 -9.01
C TYR A 355 3.68 23.20 -8.30
N CYS A 356 3.67 23.12 -6.96
CA CYS A 356 2.48 23.34 -6.17
C CYS A 356 2.80 24.20 -4.95
N LYS A 357 1.94 25.17 -4.66
CA LYS A 357 2.00 26.03 -3.48
C LYS A 357 0.78 25.81 -2.60
N PHE A 358 1.04 25.81 -1.30
CA PHE A 358 0.06 25.67 -0.23
C PHE A 358 0.25 26.78 0.81
N PRO A 359 -0.15 28.03 0.50
CA PRO A 359 0.15 29.20 1.35
C PRO A 359 -0.39 29.12 2.79
N ASN A 360 -1.47 28.36 3.00
CA ASN A 360 -2.14 28.22 4.29
C ASN A 360 -2.07 26.80 4.89
N LEU A 361 -1.27 25.91 4.32
CA LEU A 361 -1.10 24.56 4.85
C LEU A 361 -0.41 24.65 6.21
N GLN A 362 -1.04 24.06 7.22
CA GLN A 362 -0.57 24.05 8.61
C GLN A 362 -0.07 22.68 9.03
N GLU A 363 -0.70 21.61 8.54
CA GLU A 363 -0.44 20.24 9.00
C GLU A 363 -0.41 19.23 7.84
N VAL A 364 0.61 18.36 7.84
CA VAL A 364 0.62 17.10 7.07
C VAL A 364 0.56 15.94 8.06
N LYS A 365 -0.57 15.23 8.16
CA LYS A 365 -0.77 14.20 9.19
C LYS A 365 0.07 12.94 9.00
N GLY A 366 0.28 12.55 7.75
CA GLY A 366 1.07 11.39 7.35
C GLY A 366 2.39 11.82 6.76
N VAL A 367 2.70 11.35 5.54
CA VAL A 367 4.02 11.54 4.93
C VAL A 367 4.08 12.83 4.13
N CYS A 368 5.03 13.69 4.48
CA CYS A 368 5.52 14.82 3.69
C CYS A 368 6.83 14.42 3.02
N GLY A 369 6.78 14.08 1.73
CA GLY A 369 7.95 13.73 0.95
C GLY A 369 8.60 14.95 0.31
N ILE A 370 9.94 14.99 0.32
CA ILE A 370 10.76 16.01 -0.33
C ILE A 370 11.90 15.29 -1.03
N ARG A 371 11.93 15.35 -2.37
CA ARG A 371 12.96 14.67 -3.16
C ARG A 371 14.34 15.31 -2.96
N THR A 372 14.41 16.63 -3.10
CA THR A 372 15.59 17.46 -2.79
C THR A 372 15.09 18.78 -2.24
N LEU A 373 15.73 19.30 -1.19
CA LEU A 373 15.31 20.56 -0.57
C LEU A 373 15.60 21.76 -1.48
N GLU A 374 16.49 21.61 -2.45
CA GLU A 374 16.71 22.60 -3.52
C GLU A 374 15.49 22.76 -4.44
N ASN A 375 14.65 21.73 -4.54
CA ASN A 375 13.45 21.72 -5.38
C ASN A 375 12.20 22.27 -4.68
N ILE A 376 12.36 22.92 -3.53
CA ILE A 376 11.30 23.68 -2.87
C ILE A 376 11.82 25.04 -2.42
N THR A 377 10.93 26.02 -2.37
CA THR A 377 11.19 27.38 -1.89
C THR A 377 10.33 27.66 -0.66
N ALA A 378 10.70 28.64 0.17
CA ALA A 378 10.02 28.95 1.43
C ALA A 378 8.53 29.29 1.28
N ASP A 379 8.12 29.74 0.10
CA ASP A 379 6.75 30.10 -0.26
C ASP A 379 5.88 28.89 -0.67
N VAL A 380 6.45 27.68 -0.79
CA VAL A 380 5.68 26.45 -1.09
C VAL A 380 4.71 26.13 0.04
N ALA A 381 5.14 26.20 1.30
CA ALA A 381 4.31 25.91 2.46
C ALA A 381 4.74 26.76 3.67
N PRO A 382 4.59 28.10 3.59
CA PRO A 382 5.18 29.03 4.55
C PRO A 382 4.56 28.93 5.95
N LYS A 383 3.35 28.34 6.09
CA LYS A 383 2.64 28.19 7.37
C LYS A 383 2.64 26.76 7.91
N LEU A 384 3.38 25.85 7.29
CA LEU A 384 3.43 24.45 7.72
C LEU A 384 4.16 24.36 9.06
N THR A 385 3.44 24.01 10.14
CA THR A 385 3.98 23.93 11.50
C THR A 385 4.20 22.50 11.96
N GLN A 386 3.40 21.56 11.43
CA GLN A 386 3.37 20.18 11.89
C GLN A 386 3.40 19.17 10.74
N VAL A 387 4.25 18.15 10.89
CA VAL A 387 4.33 17.02 9.96
C VAL A 387 4.34 15.71 10.76
N GLY A 388 3.56 14.72 10.34
CA GLY A 388 3.65 13.37 10.87
C GLY A 388 5.00 12.75 10.51
N ILE A 389 5.25 12.59 9.22
CA ILE A 389 6.49 11.99 8.73
C ILE A 389 7.18 12.91 7.72
N LEU A 390 8.39 13.38 8.03
CA LEU A 390 9.19 14.17 7.10
C LEU A 390 10.24 13.28 6.42
N ALA A 391 10.06 13.07 5.11
CA ALA A 391 10.90 12.19 4.30
C ALA A 391 11.74 13.01 3.31
N ILE A 392 12.98 13.32 3.68
CA ILE A 392 13.94 14.06 2.85
C ILE A 392 15.03 13.09 2.37
N ARG A 393 15.29 13.05 1.04
CA ARG A 393 16.34 12.15 0.49
C ARG A 393 17.75 12.71 0.54
N GLU A 394 17.90 14.01 0.71
CA GLU A 394 19.19 14.72 0.69
C GLU A 394 19.67 15.07 2.11
N LYS A 395 20.99 15.03 2.35
CA LYS A 395 21.60 15.16 3.69
C LYS A 395 22.13 16.56 4.03
N THR A 396 22.18 17.51 3.08
CA THR A 396 23.07 18.69 3.15
C THR A 396 22.40 20.05 3.37
N SER A 397 21.08 20.15 3.30
CA SER A 397 20.36 21.42 3.22
C SER A 397 19.63 21.79 4.53
N ARG A 398 19.49 23.10 4.78
CA ARG A 398 18.83 23.64 5.99
C ARG A 398 17.30 23.62 5.83
N ILE A 399 16.62 22.75 6.56
CA ILE A 399 15.15 22.61 6.52
C ILE A 399 14.46 23.95 6.83
N LYS A 400 14.97 24.72 7.80
CA LYS A 400 14.45 26.03 8.22
C LYS A 400 14.34 27.03 7.07
N ASP A 401 15.27 27.00 6.12
CA ASP A 401 15.29 27.95 5.00
C ASP A 401 14.21 27.63 3.96
N ARG A 402 13.70 26.39 3.96
CA ARG A 402 12.68 25.90 3.02
C ARG A 402 11.30 25.74 3.64
N LEU A 403 11.24 25.47 4.94
CA LEU A 403 10.02 25.32 5.72
C LEU A 403 10.15 26.14 7.01
N PRO A 404 10.08 27.48 6.92
CA PRO A 404 10.47 28.38 8.02
C PRO A 404 9.58 28.30 9.26
N SER A 405 8.32 27.90 9.10
CA SER A 405 7.37 27.77 10.20
C SER A 405 7.31 26.36 10.78
N LEU A 406 8.04 25.40 10.22
CA LEU A 406 8.00 24.02 10.68
C LEU A 406 8.63 23.93 12.08
N GLN A 407 7.87 23.44 13.04
CA GLN A 407 8.28 23.34 14.43
C GLN A 407 8.24 21.90 14.94
N TYR A 408 7.29 21.10 14.45
CA TYR A 408 7.05 19.76 14.95
C TYR A 408 7.08 18.73 13.82
N VAL A 409 7.83 17.66 14.05
CA VAL A 409 7.84 16.48 13.20
C VAL A 409 7.71 15.25 14.09
N ASP A 410 6.69 14.42 13.88
CA ASP A 410 6.56 13.21 14.69
C ASP A 410 7.70 12.22 14.39
N THR A 411 7.95 11.92 13.10
CA THR A 411 9.03 11.01 12.69
C THR A 411 9.87 11.55 11.52
N MET A 412 11.20 11.49 11.62
CA MET A 412 12.10 11.77 10.48
C MET A 412 13.45 11.04 10.54
N MET A 413 14.15 10.99 9.40
CA MET A 413 15.55 10.59 9.36
C MET A 413 16.39 11.66 10.07
N TYR A 414 17.33 11.26 10.91
CA TYR A 414 18.21 12.24 11.56
C TYR A 414 19.02 13.03 10.53
N GLN A 415 19.06 14.36 10.72
CA GLN A 415 19.87 15.30 9.94
C GLN A 415 20.51 16.31 10.90
N GLU A 416 21.78 16.65 10.70
CA GLU A 416 22.50 17.60 11.58
C GLU A 416 21.80 18.97 11.66
N ASN A 417 21.15 19.40 10.57
CA ASN A 417 20.50 20.70 10.47
C ASN A 417 19.06 20.74 11.03
N SER A 418 18.62 19.73 11.80
CA SER A 418 17.25 19.65 12.35
C SER A 418 17.10 20.23 13.77
N GLU A 419 18.10 20.94 14.30
CA GLU A 419 18.14 21.43 15.70
C GLU A 419 16.97 22.36 16.10
N HIS A 420 16.37 23.04 15.12
CA HIS A 420 15.23 23.94 15.34
C HIS A 420 13.88 23.21 15.43
N LEU A 421 13.85 21.89 15.19
CA LEU A 421 12.63 21.09 15.16
C LEU A 421 12.47 20.30 16.47
N THR A 422 11.25 20.25 16.97
CA THR A 422 10.83 19.27 17.98
C THR A 422 10.48 17.97 17.27
N ILE A 423 11.24 16.90 17.55
CA ILE A 423 11.11 15.62 16.87
C ILE A 423 10.87 14.52 17.90
N ASN A 424 9.76 13.76 17.76
CA ASN A 424 9.49 12.65 18.69
C ASN A 424 10.36 11.43 18.40
N HIS A 425 10.48 11.09 17.11
CA HIS A 425 11.08 9.84 16.67
C HIS A 425 12.08 10.07 15.54
N PHE A 426 13.29 9.57 15.77
CA PHE A 426 14.32 9.51 14.74
C PHE A 426 14.59 8.07 14.31
N PHE A 427 15.04 7.93 13.07
CA PHE A 427 15.78 6.76 12.63
C PHE A 427 17.12 7.17 12.05
N HIS A 428 18.07 6.25 12.11
CA HIS A 428 19.46 6.47 11.72
C HIS A 428 19.86 5.45 10.66
N GLU A 429 20.51 5.94 9.61
CA GLU A 429 21.22 5.08 8.67
C GLU A 429 22.56 4.69 9.30
N VAL A 430 22.86 3.40 9.29
CA VAL A 430 24.09 2.83 9.80
C VAL A 430 24.73 2.04 8.68
N GLU A 431 26.01 2.30 8.47
CA GLU A 431 26.85 1.52 7.56
C GLU A 431 27.80 0.65 8.38
N ASN A 432 27.84 -0.63 8.06
CA ASN A 432 28.79 -1.59 8.64
C ASN A 432 29.23 -2.58 7.55
N ARG A 433 30.54 -2.62 7.27
CA ARG A 433 31.16 -3.59 6.35
C ARG A 433 30.44 -3.66 4.99
N ASN A 434 30.25 -2.51 4.36
CA ASN A 434 29.56 -2.34 3.07
C ASN A 434 28.09 -2.78 3.07
N THR A 435 27.45 -2.82 4.25
CA THR A 435 26.01 -3.03 4.41
C THR A 435 25.39 -1.80 5.04
N GLU A 436 24.47 -1.17 4.34
CA GLU A 436 23.68 -0.03 4.82
C GLU A 436 22.32 -0.52 5.32
N PHE A 437 21.94 -0.12 6.52
CA PHE A 437 20.62 -0.41 7.08
C PHE A 437 20.14 0.72 7.97
N ILE A 438 18.85 0.72 8.27
CA ILE A 438 18.24 1.72 9.14
C ILE A 438 17.84 1.11 10.47
N ILE A 439 18.23 1.80 11.54
CA ILE A 439 17.84 1.48 12.91
C ILE A 439 16.88 2.52 13.48
N SER A 440 15.87 2.04 14.21
CA SER A 440 14.92 2.88 14.93
C SER A 440 14.51 2.21 16.24
N LYS A 441 14.18 3.05 17.23
CA LYS A 441 13.62 2.62 18.51
C LYS A 441 12.27 1.92 18.37
N GLU A 442 11.51 2.26 17.33
CA GLU A 442 10.14 1.81 17.10
C GLU A 442 9.99 1.04 15.78
N SER A 443 8.77 0.58 15.48
CA SER A 443 8.46 -0.20 14.29
C SER A 443 8.46 0.68 13.04
N PHE A 444 8.97 0.16 11.92
CA PHE A 444 9.04 0.87 10.64
C PHE A 444 7.77 0.79 9.79
N SER A 445 6.60 0.56 10.41
CA SER A 445 5.35 0.19 9.71
C SER A 445 4.90 1.21 8.65
N ILE A 446 5.44 2.43 8.65
CA ILE A 446 5.01 3.53 7.77
C ILE A 446 6.03 3.83 6.65
N TRP A 447 7.22 3.21 6.66
CA TRP A 447 8.32 3.55 5.74
C TRP A 447 8.49 2.57 4.57
N THR A 448 7.44 2.12 3.89
CA THR A 448 7.53 1.06 2.86
C THR A 448 8.46 1.38 1.68
N ASN A 449 8.78 2.65 1.43
CA ASN A 449 9.52 3.11 0.25
C ASN A 449 11.03 3.32 0.46
N ILE A 450 11.56 3.06 1.66
CA ILE A 450 13.01 3.07 1.86
C ILE A 450 13.60 1.74 1.35
N ARG A 451 14.60 1.82 0.47
CA ARG A 451 15.25 0.64 -0.14
C ARG A 451 16.18 -0.09 0.83
N GLN A 452 16.68 0.62 1.86
CA GLN A 452 17.52 0.06 2.92
C GLN A 452 16.72 -0.86 3.84
N ASP A 453 17.39 -1.91 4.32
CA ASP A 453 16.81 -2.86 5.27
C ASP A 453 16.46 -2.16 6.58
N LYS A 454 15.31 -2.53 7.14
CA LYS A 454 14.77 -1.89 8.34
C LYS A 454 14.81 -2.84 9.53
N LEU A 455 15.54 -2.44 10.57
CA LEU A 455 15.82 -3.31 11.70
C LEU A 455 15.27 -2.75 13.01
N PRO A 456 14.13 -3.29 13.51
CA PRO A 456 13.66 -2.94 14.84
C PRO A 456 14.78 -3.20 15.86
N ILE A 457 15.01 -2.29 16.81
CA ILE A 457 16.12 -2.39 17.78
C ILE A 457 16.23 -3.78 18.42
N ARG A 458 15.12 -4.46 18.72
CA ARG A 458 15.17 -5.82 19.30
C ARG A 458 15.82 -6.84 18.37
N LYS A 459 15.44 -6.84 17.09
CA LYS A 459 16.01 -7.77 16.10
C LYS A 459 17.48 -7.43 15.85
N PHE A 460 17.80 -6.14 15.81
CA PHE A 460 19.18 -5.69 15.70
C PHE A 460 20.06 -6.17 16.86
N ILE A 461 19.61 -5.99 18.12
CA ILE A 461 20.32 -6.49 19.31
C ILE A 461 20.51 -8.02 19.24
N SER A 462 19.51 -8.77 18.75
CA SER A 462 19.62 -10.22 18.63
C SER A 462 20.76 -10.65 17.69
N ILE A 463 21.03 -9.90 16.63
CA ILE A 463 22.13 -10.15 15.68
C ILE A 463 23.47 -9.74 16.30
N LEU A 464 23.56 -8.55 16.90
CA LEU A 464 24.80 -8.09 17.57
C LEU A 464 25.29 -9.08 18.64
N LYS A 465 24.37 -9.66 19.40
CA LYS A 465 24.67 -10.64 20.44
C LYS A 465 25.22 -11.98 19.94
N MET A 466 25.10 -12.27 18.65
CA MET A 466 25.71 -13.47 18.08
C MET A 466 27.25 -13.42 18.17
N ARG A 467 27.81 -12.21 18.12
CA ARG A 467 29.25 -11.95 18.17
C ARG A 467 29.70 -11.36 19.51
N HIS A 468 28.88 -10.51 20.11
CA HIS A 468 29.25 -9.75 21.30
C HIS A 468 28.62 -10.33 22.56
N ILE A 469 29.47 -10.77 23.49
CA ILE A 469 29.05 -11.41 24.74
C ILE A 469 28.37 -10.37 25.68
N SER A 470 28.82 -9.12 25.65
CA SER A 470 28.30 -8.03 26.47
C SER A 470 28.09 -6.75 25.66
N PHE A 471 27.29 -5.83 26.21
CA PHE A 471 27.12 -4.51 25.60
C PHE A 471 28.46 -3.77 25.50
N ASP A 472 29.30 -3.84 26.53
CA ASP A 472 30.61 -3.15 26.52
C ASP A 472 31.54 -3.74 25.46
N ASN A 473 31.45 -5.05 25.20
CA ASN A 473 32.17 -5.69 24.10
C ASN A 473 31.72 -5.17 22.73
N PHE A 474 30.41 -5.08 22.50
CA PHE A 474 29.83 -4.47 21.30
C PHE A 474 30.27 -3.00 21.15
N TYR A 475 30.12 -2.22 22.21
CA TYR A 475 30.41 -0.78 22.20
C TYR A 475 31.87 -0.52 21.83
N THR A 476 32.80 -1.20 22.48
CA THR A 476 34.25 -0.95 22.31
C THR A 476 34.86 -1.59 21.06
N ARG A 477 34.35 -2.76 20.63
CA ARG A 477 34.96 -3.51 19.52
C ARG A 477 34.30 -3.25 18.18
N GLU A 478 33.06 -2.77 18.17
CA GLU A 478 32.32 -2.59 16.93
C GLU A 478 31.83 -1.16 16.77
N LEU A 479 31.03 -0.65 17.72
CA LEU A 479 30.48 0.70 17.59
C LEU A 479 31.60 1.75 17.45
N THR A 480 32.59 1.75 18.34
CA THR A 480 33.66 2.76 18.31
C THR A 480 34.75 2.51 17.26
N ARG A 481 34.84 1.30 16.68
CA ARG A 481 35.96 0.91 15.79
C ARG A 481 35.55 0.69 14.34
N GLU A 482 34.36 0.16 14.13
CA GLU A 482 33.92 -0.37 12.83
C GLU A 482 32.77 0.46 12.24
N TRP A 483 31.95 1.11 13.07
CA TRP A 483 30.84 1.90 12.57
C TRP A 483 31.31 3.31 12.20
N ASN A 484 30.97 3.74 10.99
CA ASN A 484 31.07 5.13 10.61
C ASN A 484 29.79 5.85 11.05
N TYR A 485 29.82 6.47 12.25
CA TYR A 485 28.67 7.18 12.79
C TYR A 485 29.08 8.55 13.36
N LYS A 486 28.12 9.48 13.39
CA LYS A 486 28.26 10.76 14.09
C LYS A 486 27.40 10.75 15.35
N SER A 487 28.02 10.87 16.51
CA SER A 487 27.31 10.94 17.79
C SER A 487 26.36 12.13 17.78
N ASN A 488 25.16 11.92 18.28
CA ASN A 488 24.17 12.97 18.50
C ASN A 488 23.16 12.49 19.56
N PRO A 489 22.43 13.40 20.22
CA PRO A 489 21.55 13.04 21.35
C PRO A 489 20.54 11.93 21.03
N SER A 490 20.06 11.87 19.79
CA SER A 490 19.13 10.86 19.31
C SER A 490 19.80 9.50 19.09
N PHE A 491 20.96 9.47 18.43
CA PHE A 491 21.75 8.26 18.27
C PHE A 491 22.18 7.71 19.64
N ASP A 492 22.61 8.59 20.54
CA ASP A 492 22.98 8.22 21.91
C ASP A 492 21.79 7.64 22.68
N GLU A 493 20.55 8.05 22.39
CA GLU A 493 19.35 7.43 22.92
C GLU A 493 19.14 6.01 22.39
N ILE A 494 19.39 5.78 21.09
CA ILE A 494 19.36 4.44 20.50
C ILE A 494 20.40 3.55 21.18
N ILE A 495 21.63 4.03 21.37
CA ILE A 495 22.67 3.28 22.07
C ILE A 495 22.29 3.01 23.54
N ARG A 496 21.71 3.98 24.25
CA ARG A 496 21.15 3.77 25.61
C ARG A 496 20.02 2.73 25.61
N SER A 497 19.16 2.74 24.60
CA SER A 497 18.09 1.76 24.42
C SER A 497 18.63 0.36 24.17
N ILE A 498 19.67 0.23 23.33
CA ILE A 498 20.42 -1.01 23.09
C ILE A 498 20.98 -1.53 24.42
N LYS A 499 21.69 -0.68 25.19
CA LYS A 499 22.22 -1.04 26.52
C LYS A 499 21.14 -1.55 27.46
N LYS A 500 20.02 -0.82 27.58
CA LYS A 500 18.88 -1.18 28.46
C LYS A 500 18.23 -2.50 28.06
N LYS A 501 18.11 -2.77 26.75
CA LYS A 501 17.48 -3.99 26.22
C LYS A 501 18.44 -5.17 26.10
N TRP A 502 19.76 -4.94 26.16
CA TRP A 502 20.78 -5.97 25.98
C TRP A 502 20.51 -7.20 26.86
N LYS A 503 20.29 -7.03 28.17
CA LYS A 503 20.04 -8.17 29.07
C LYS A 503 18.73 -8.92 28.78
N LYS A 504 17.77 -8.30 28.09
CA LYS A 504 16.42 -8.84 27.86
C LYS A 504 16.25 -9.57 26.53
N VAL A 505 17.11 -9.27 25.55
CA VAL A 505 17.01 -9.84 24.19
C VAL A 505 17.90 -11.08 24.09
N THR A 506 17.37 -12.17 23.54
CA THR A 506 18.15 -13.38 23.23
C THR A 506 18.92 -13.20 21.93
N PRO A 507 20.14 -13.75 21.81
CA PRO A 507 20.83 -13.80 20.52
C PRO A 507 19.97 -14.56 19.51
N LEU A 508 20.06 -14.15 18.25
CA LEU A 508 19.47 -14.91 17.16
C LEU A 508 20.15 -16.30 17.10
N THR A 509 19.37 -17.33 16.87
CA THR A 509 19.87 -18.68 16.64
C THR A 509 20.30 -18.84 15.19
N TYR A 510 21.09 -19.89 14.94
CA TYR A 510 21.55 -20.23 13.60
C TYR A 510 20.37 -20.56 12.67
N GLU A 511 19.40 -21.33 13.18
CA GLU A 511 18.21 -21.77 12.46
C GLU A 511 17.32 -20.58 12.07
N GLU A 512 17.21 -19.59 12.95
CA GLU A 512 16.44 -18.37 12.70
C GLU A 512 17.04 -17.50 11.58
N ILE A 513 18.35 -17.57 11.31
CA ILE A 513 18.94 -16.82 10.19
C ILE A 513 18.36 -17.30 8.86
N PHE A 514 18.23 -18.61 8.66
CA PHE A 514 17.68 -19.15 7.40
C PHE A 514 16.20 -18.81 7.18
N GLN A 515 15.49 -18.48 8.25
CA GLN A 515 14.08 -18.07 8.21
C GLN A 515 13.91 -16.57 7.92
N LEU A 516 15.00 -15.77 7.90
CA LEU A 516 14.93 -14.36 7.53
C LEU A 516 14.57 -14.23 6.05
N HIS A 517 13.35 -13.78 5.73
CA HIS A 517 12.91 -13.62 4.34
C HIS A 517 13.73 -12.58 3.55
N ASP A 518 14.24 -11.57 4.23
CA ASP A 518 15.06 -10.52 3.64
C ASP A 518 16.50 -11.00 3.40
N PHE A 519 16.95 -10.96 2.15
CA PHE A 519 18.26 -11.46 1.73
C PHE A 519 19.42 -10.65 2.30
N SER A 520 19.30 -9.32 2.31
CA SER A 520 20.34 -8.40 2.77
C SER A 520 20.50 -8.51 4.29
N LEU A 521 19.39 -8.60 5.02
CA LEU A 521 19.38 -8.88 6.45
C LEU A 521 19.97 -10.25 6.78
N ARG A 522 19.65 -11.27 5.96
CA ARG A 522 20.20 -12.62 6.13
C ARG A 522 21.72 -12.62 5.93
N ARG A 523 22.23 -11.92 4.91
CA ARG A 523 23.67 -11.74 4.68
C ARG A 523 24.33 -11.02 5.85
N PHE A 524 23.71 -9.94 6.35
CA PHE A 524 24.18 -9.21 7.52
C PHE A 524 24.29 -10.13 8.75
N ALA A 525 23.28 -10.94 9.03
CA ALA A 525 23.32 -11.87 10.17
C ALA A 525 24.42 -12.95 10.03
N PHE A 526 24.67 -13.47 8.83
CA PHE A 526 25.76 -14.44 8.61
C PHE A 526 27.15 -13.85 8.87
N ASN A 527 27.37 -12.57 8.57
CA ASN A 527 28.62 -11.88 8.88
C ASN A 527 28.93 -11.83 10.39
N TYR A 528 27.92 -11.95 11.27
CA TYR A 528 28.08 -11.90 12.72
C TYR A 528 28.29 -13.27 13.38
N VAL A 529 27.93 -14.36 12.70
CA VAL A 529 28.20 -15.73 13.19
C VAL A 529 29.66 -16.12 12.98
N GLY A 530 30.24 -15.67 11.86
CA GLY A 530 31.55 -16.13 11.40
C GLY A 530 31.48 -17.54 10.80
N VAL A 531 32.33 -17.79 9.82
CA VAL A 531 32.28 -19.03 9.02
C VAL A 531 32.66 -20.27 9.85
N ASP A 532 33.58 -20.16 10.81
CA ASP A 532 33.99 -21.31 11.64
C ASP A 532 32.86 -21.78 12.56
N THR A 533 32.16 -20.85 13.19
CA THR A 533 30.98 -21.13 14.02
C THR A 533 29.89 -21.75 13.16
N PHE A 534 29.69 -21.21 11.95
CA PHE A 534 28.73 -21.71 10.98
C PHE A 534 29.05 -23.17 10.58
N MET A 535 30.30 -23.49 10.25
CA MET A 535 30.73 -24.84 9.89
C MET A 535 30.64 -25.82 11.07
N LYS A 536 30.98 -25.39 12.29
CA LYS A 536 30.76 -26.19 13.52
C LYS A 536 29.28 -26.52 13.73
N LYS A 537 28.37 -25.57 13.49
CA LYS A 537 26.92 -25.77 13.63
C LYS A 537 26.36 -26.72 12.57
N LEU A 538 26.87 -26.67 11.35
CA LEU A 538 26.60 -27.67 10.32
C LEU A 538 27.16 -29.07 10.65
N LYS A 539 27.94 -29.19 11.73
CA LYS A 539 28.70 -30.40 12.08
C LYS A 539 29.55 -30.84 10.89
N ALA A 540 30.19 -29.87 10.23
CA ALA A 540 31.02 -30.15 9.09
C ALA A 540 32.19 -31.06 9.49
N LYS A 541 32.43 -32.11 8.72
CA LYS A 541 33.46 -33.11 8.98
C LYS A 541 34.57 -32.95 7.97
N ARG A 542 35.83 -32.87 8.42
CA ARG A 542 36.99 -32.91 7.52
C ARG A 542 37.06 -34.30 6.86
N ILE A 543 37.13 -34.34 5.54
CA ILE A 543 37.15 -35.57 4.75
C ILE A 543 38.47 -35.78 3.99
N ALA A 544 39.19 -34.70 3.67
CA ALA A 544 40.50 -34.77 3.01
C ALA A 544 41.39 -33.60 3.44
N THR A 545 42.71 -33.80 3.41
CA THR A 545 43.72 -32.77 3.69
C THR A 545 44.94 -33.05 2.84
N GLU A 546 45.47 -32.02 2.20
CA GLU A 546 46.69 -32.11 1.40
C GLU A 546 47.44 -30.80 1.44
N GLY A 547 48.77 -30.87 1.33
CA GLY A 547 49.65 -29.70 1.35
C GLY A 547 50.58 -29.68 0.14
N ILE A 548 51.03 -28.49 -0.25
CA ILE A 548 51.94 -28.29 -1.36
C ILE A 548 52.94 -27.18 -1.04
N GLU A 549 54.19 -27.37 -1.48
CA GLU A 549 55.20 -26.31 -1.45
C GLU A 549 55.09 -25.43 -2.69
N VAL A 550 55.01 -24.12 -2.47
CA VAL A 550 54.85 -23.11 -3.50
C VAL A 550 55.90 -22.04 -3.37
N HIS A 551 56.42 -21.58 -4.51
CA HIS A 551 57.41 -20.51 -4.57
C HIS A 551 56.71 -19.15 -4.69
N HIS A 552 56.79 -18.33 -3.65
CA HIS A 552 56.18 -17.01 -3.62
C HIS A 552 57.21 -15.92 -3.87
N ALA A 553 56.82 -14.94 -4.68
CA ALA A 553 57.47 -13.65 -4.76
C ALA A 553 57.06 -12.80 -3.56
N VAL A 554 58.04 -12.40 -2.75
CA VAL A 554 57.90 -11.40 -1.68
C VAL A 554 58.64 -10.14 -2.13
N TYR A 555 58.02 -8.99 -1.86
CA TYR A 555 58.59 -7.68 -2.17
C TYR A 555 58.98 -7.00 -0.86
N ASP A 556 60.20 -6.48 -0.80
CA ASP A 556 60.63 -5.65 0.33
C ASP A 556 60.00 -4.24 0.26
N GLU A 557 60.27 -3.41 1.26
CA GLU A 557 59.79 -2.03 1.36
C GLU A 557 60.28 -1.11 0.23
N PHE A 558 61.28 -1.54 -0.54
CA PHE A 558 61.82 -0.85 -1.71
C PHE A 558 61.33 -1.44 -3.05
N GLY A 559 60.48 -2.47 -3.00
CA GLY A 559 59.94 -3.15 -4.17
C GLY A 559 60.88 -4.19 -4.80
N ASN A 560 61.98 -4.56 -4.14
CA ASN A 560 62.86 -5.62 -4.64
C ASN A 560 62.20 -6.98 -4.42
N LYS A 561 62.25 -7.81 -5.46
CA LYS A 561 61.65 -9.15 -5.48
C LYS A 561 62.62 -10.19 -4.90
N SER A 562 62.15 -10.97 -3.93
CA SER A 562 62.80 -12.19 -3.46
C SER A 562 61.83 -13.38 -3.59
N MET A 563 62.37 -14.60 -3.71
CA MET A 563 61.56 -15.82 -3.77
C MET A 563 61.68 -16.56 -2.43
N VAL A 564 60.55 -16.92 -1.84
CA VAL A 564 60.47 -17.73 -0.62
C VAL A 564 59.63 -18.97 -0.87
N GLN A 565 59.96 -20.08 -0.22
CA GLN A 565 59.09 -21.25 -0.19
C GLN A 565 58.09 -21.13 0.94
N LYS A 566 56.81 -21.40 0.65
CA LYS A 566 55.77 -21.58 1.64
C LYS A 566 55.10 -22.93 1.46
N HIS A 567 54.70 -23.52 2.57
CA HIS A 567 53.91 -24.74 2.58
C HIS A 567 52.45 -24.38 2.82
N ASN A 568 51.61 -24.58 1.81
CA ASN A 568 50.18 -24.31 1.88
C ASN A 568 49.43 -25.61 2.17
N ILE A 569 48.48 -25.56 3.12
CA ILE A 569 47.65 -26.71 3.51
C ILE A 569 46.19 -26.40 3.16
N PHE A 570 45.54 -27.35 2.50
CA PHE A 570 44.13 -27.28 2.14
C PHE A 570 43.37 -28.44 2.78
N GLU A 571 42.20 -28.15 3.33
CA GLU A 571 41.35 -29.14 3.99
C GLU A 571 39.96 -29.13 3.36
N ILE A 572 39.44 -30.29 2.94
CA ILE A 572 38.05 -30.40 2.48
C ILE A 572 37.17 -30.85 3.64
N TYR A 573 36.03 -30.18 3.77
CA TYR A 573 34.98 -30.52 4.72
C TYR A 573 33.67 -30.83 4.02
N GLU A 574 32.97 -31.82 4.55
CA GLU A 574 31.61 -32.19 4.20
C GLU A 574 30.64 -31.63 5.23
N ALA A 575 29.59 -30.94 4.78
CA ALA A 575 28.51 -30.43 5.60
C ALA A 575 27.16 -31.00 5.14
N ASP A 576 26.36 -31.48 6.09
CA ASP A 576 25.03 -32.04 5.83
C ASP A 576 23.96 -30.97 6.04
N PHE A 577 23.43 -30.44 4.94
CA PHE A 577 22.45 -29.36 4.97
C PHE A 577 21.06 -29.83 5.41
N ASN A 578 20.76 -31.13 5.43
CA ASN A 578 19.50 -31.64 6.01
C ASN A 578 19.42 -31.43 7.53
N LYS A 579 20.54 -31.14 8.19
CA LYS A 579 20.55 -30.78 9.61
C LYS A 579 19.95 -29.39 9.85
N VAL A 580 19.77 -28.59 8.80
CA VAL A 580 19.08 -27.30 8.83
C VAL A 580 17.67 -27.50 8.28
N GLN A 581 16.65 -27.21 9.10
CA GLN A 581 15.24 -27.46 8.76
C GLN A 581 14.83 -26.85 7.41
N HIS A 582 15.42 -25.71 7.04
CA HIS A 582 15.12 -25.00 5.80
C HIS A 582 15.59 -25.73 4.52
N PHE A 583 16.63 -26.55 4.59
CA PHE A 583 17.18 -27.30 3.45
C PHE A 583 16.88 -28.79 3.50
N ARG A 584 16.06 -29.23 4.45
CA ARG A 584 15.62 -30.62 4.53
C ARG A 584 14.90 -31.00 3.25
N SER A 585 15.44 -31.97 2.54
CA SER A 585 14.73 -32.58 1.42
C SER A 585 13.51 -33.35 1.95
N TRP A 586 12.36 -33.18 1.29
CA TRP A 586 11.14 -33.93 1.60
C TRP A 586 11.31 -35.43 1.33
N ARG A 587 12.32 -35.82 0.54
CA ARG A 587 12.63 -37.20 0.15
C ARG A 587 13.65 -37.90 1.07
N GLY A 588 14.19 -37.22 2.09
CA GLY A 588 15.17 -37.80 3.01
C GLY A 588 16.58 -37.99 2.43
N GLU A 589 16.82 -37.59 1.17
CA GLU A 589 18.14 -37.61 0.53
C GLU A 589 19.08 -36.60 1.21
N LYS A 590 20.27 -37.06 1.61
CA LYS A 590 21.33 -36.22 2.22
C LYS A 590 21.77 -35.12 1.25
N GLN A 591 21.51 -33.86 1.61
CA GLN A 591 22.05 -32.72 0.89
C GLN A 591 23.46 -32.39 1.40
N LEU A 592 24.45 -33.17 0.93
CA LEU A 592 25.84 -32.93 1.26
C LEU A 592 26.39 -31.78 0.42
N ARG A 593 27.08 -30.86 1.09
CA ARG A 593 27.83 -29.77 0.48
C ARG A 593 29.28 -29.85 0.93
N TYR A 594 30.19 -29.46 0.07
CA TYR A 594 31.62 -29.57 0.31
C TYR A 594 32.25 -28.19 0.28
N ALA A 595 33.19 -27.93 1.18
CA ALA A 595 33.96 -26.70 1.20
C ALA A 595 35.45 -27.00 1.36
N VAL A 596 36.28 -26.27 0.64
CA VAL A 596 37.73 -26.23 0.89
C VAL A 596 38.02 -25.12 1.88
N LYS A 597 38.78 -25.45 2.93
CA LYS A 597 39.32 -24.55 3.93
C LYS A 597 40.78 -24.26 3.59
N CYS A 598 41.13 -22.98 3.57
CA CYS A 598 42.47 -22.48 3.30
C CYS A 598 42.80 -21.26 4.16
N TRP A 599 44.08 -20.91 4.26
CA TRP A 599 44.56 -19.74 4.99
C TRP A 599 45.09 -18.68 4.03
N CYS A 600 44.75 -17.42 4.28
CA CYS A 600 45.34 -16.29 3.58
C CYS A 600 46.74 -16.04 4.13
N THR A 601 47.74 -16.06 3.25
CA THR A 601 49.16 -16.00 3.62
C THR A 601 49.61 -14.61 4.08
N SER A 602 48.90 -13.53 3.73
CA SER A 602 49.20 -12.17 4.22
C SER A 602 48.46 -11.81 5.51
N THR A 603 47.21 -12.23 5.67
CA THR A 603 46.38 -11.85 6.83
C THR A 603 46.33 -12.92 7.91
N ASN A 604 46.81 -14.13 7.62
CA ASN A 604 46.67 -15.33 8.43
C ASN A 604 45.19 -15.62 8.81
N GLN A 605 44.25 -15.17 7.98
CA GLN A 605 42.82 -15.42 8.16
C GLN A 605 42.38 -16.72 7.50
N GLU A 606 41.40 -17.36 8.12
CA GLU A 606 40.77 -18.58 7.64
C GLU A 606 39.69 -18.25 6.60
N HIS A 607 39.71 -18.97 5.48
CA HIS A 607 38.73 -18.87 4.41
C HIS A 607 38.12 -20.24 4.11
N TRP A 608 36.82 -20.24 3.82
CA TRP A 608 36.09 -21.42 3.37
C TRP A 608 35.40 -21.12 2.05
N ILE A 609 35.61 -21.98 1.06
CA ILE A 609 35.07 -21.80 -0.28
C ILE A 609 34.26 -23.05 -0.63
N TRP A 610 33.00 -22.88 -1.01
CA TRP A 610 32.16 -23.99 -1.45
C TRP A 610 32.67 -24.56 -2.77
N ILE A 611 32.77 -25.89 -2.84
CA ILE A 611 33.27 -26.63 -4.01
C ILE A 611 32.23 -27.62 -4.50
N GLU A 612 32.33 -28.01 -5.78
CA GLU A 612 31.51 -29.10 -6.31
C GLU A 612 31.94 -30.46 -5.78
N SER A 613 30.99 -31.39 -5.70
CA SER A 613 31.23 -32.76 -5.22
C SER A 613 32.27 -33.52 -6.03
N ALA A 614 32.53 -33.12 -7.28
CA ALA A 614 33.55 -33.73 -8.14
C ALA A 614 34.98 -33.54 -7.61
N TYR A 615 35.22 -32.53 -6.76
CA TYR A 615 36.55 -32.22 -6.22
C TYR A 615 36.71 -32.60 -4.73
N LYS A 616 35.71 -33.26 -4.14
CA LYS A 616 35.67 -33.51 -2.69
C LYS A 616 36.82 -34.39 -2.14
N ASP A 617 37.46 -35.14 -3.02
CA ASP A 617 38.48 -36.13 -2.67
C ASP A 617 39.92 -35.64 -2.95
N ASP A 618 40.11 -34.48 -3.60
CA ASP A 618 41.43 -33.90 -3.94
C ASP A 618 41.47 -32.41 -3.51
N PRO A 619 42.05 -32.08 -2.33
CA PRO A 619 42.12 -30.71 -1.82
C PRO A 619 42.85 -29.72 -2.73
N LEU A 620 43.86 -30.17 -3.47
CA LEU A 620 44.64 -29.32 -4.37
C LEU A 620 43.84 -29.00 -5.64
N ALA A 621 43.16 -29.99 -6.22
CA ALA A 621 42.23 -29.77 -7.33
C ALA A 621 41.02 -28.92 -6.88
N ALA A 622 40.56 -29.11 -5.65
CA ALA A 622 39.45 -28.34 -5.09
C ALA A 622 39.74 -26.84 -5.02
N ILE A 623 40.89 -26.43 -4.47
CA ILE A 623 41.23 -25.00 -4.44
C ILE A 623 41.50 -24.45 -5.85
N ALA A 624 42.14 -25.22 -6.73
CA ALA A 624 42.33 -24.79 -8.13
C ALA A 624 40.98 -24.57 -8.83
N SER A 625 39.99 -25.41 -8.54
CA SER A 625 38.65 -25.36 -9.15
C SER A 625 37.85 -24.10 -8.82
N THR A 626 38.20 -23.40 -7.73
CA THR A 626 37.53 -22.15 -7.33
C THR A 626 37.86 -21.01 -8.29
N PHE A 627 38.91 -21.17 -9.10
CA PHE A 627 39.31 -20.20 -10.10
C PHE A 627 38.96 -20.70 -11.50
N ARG A 628 38.16 -19.90 -12.22
CA ARG A 628 37.68 -20.24 -13.55
C ARG A 628 38.06 -19.17 -14.54
N VAL A 629 38.59 -19.61 -15.67
CA VAL A 629 39.00 -18.73 -16.76
C VAL A 629 38.55 -19.32 -18.09
N HIS A 630 38.50 -18.48 -19.12
CA HIS A 630 38.22 -18.95 -20.48
C HIS A 630 39.36 -19.86 -20.95
N GLU A 631 39.05 -21.01 -21.54
CA GLU A 631 40.10 -21.97 -21.92
C GLU A 631 41.16 -21.35 -22.85
N ASN A 632 40.74 -20.42 -23.71
CA ASN A 632 41.58 -19.81 -24.73
C ASN A 632 42.67 -18.90 -24.14
N VAL A 633 42.52 -18.44 -22.89
CA VAL A 633 43.53 -17.60 -22.23
C VAL A 633 44.62 -18.41 -21.55
N ILE A 634 44.32 -19.64 -21.10
CA ILE A 634 45.20 -20.43 -20.22
C ILE A 634 46.62 -20.63 -20.78
N PRO A 635 46.81 -20.99 -22.07
CA PRO A 635 48.17 -21.19 -22.63
C PRO A 635 49.02 -19.91 -22.61
N PHE A 636 48.37 -18.75 -22.55
CA PHE A 636 49.01 -17.43 -22.61
C PHE A 636 49.15 -16.78 -21.24
N ILE A 637 48.75 -17.45 -20.16
CA ILE A 637 49.02 -16.97 -18.80
C ILE A 637 50.52 -17.13 -18.54
N LYS A 638 51.17 -16.03 -18.18
CA LYS A 638 52.57 -15.99 -17.74
C LYS A 638 52.68 -16.45 -16.29
N CYS A 639 51.81 -15.92 -15.43
CA CYS A 639 51.73 -16.30 -14.04
C CYS A 639 50.40 -15.84 -13.41
N LEU A 640 50.09 -16.44 -12.26
CA LEU A 640 48.94 -16.14 -11.43
C LEU A 640 49.41 -15.42 -10.16
N LYS A 641 48.69 -14.36 -9.80
CA LYS A 641 48.84 -13.66 -8.53
C LYS A 641 47.49 -13.64 -7.85
N ARG A 642 47.42 -14.18 -6.64
CA ARG A 642 46.19 -14.23 -5.86
C ARG A 642 46.23 -13.21 -4.73
N GLN A 643 45.12 -12.52 -4.50
CA GLN A 643 44.91 -11.68 -3.34
C GLN A 643 43.52 -11.96 -2.77
N GLY A 644 43.43 -12.70 -1.67
CA GLY A 644 42.15 -13.17 -1.13
C GLY A 644 41.35 -14.03 -2.13
N ASP A 645 40.18 -13.55 -2.53
CA ASP A 645 39.27 -14.15 -3.53
C ASP A 645 39.49 -13.63 -4.96
N ILE A 646 40.41 -12.69 -5.16
CA ILE A 646 40.76 -12.14 -6.47
C ILE A 646 41.95 -12.90 -7.06
N LEU A 647 41.84 -13.27 -8.34
CA LEU A 647 42.92 -13.82 -9.14
C LEU A 647 43.29 -12.87 -10.27
N LEU A 648 44.56 -12.46 -10.30
CA LEU A 648 45.15 -11.69 -11.39
C LEU A 648 45.95 -12.64 -12.29
N CYS A 649 45.56 -12.70 -13.56
CA CYS A 649 46.29 -13.43 -14.59
C CYS A 649 47.22 -12.45 -15.32
N GLU A 650 48.53 -12.55 -15.09
CA GLU A 650 49.51 -11.81 -15.90
C GLU A 650 49.67 -12.55 -17.22
N MET A 651 49.41 -11.87 -18.34
CA MET A 651 49.40 -12.50 -19.66
C MET A 651 50.76 -12.33 -20.35
N LYS A 652 51.19 -13.35 -21.10
CA LYS A 652 52.37 -13.28 -22.00
C LYS A 652 52.12 -12.32 -23.17
N ARG A 653 50.86 -12.15 -23.57
CA ARG A 653 50.38 -11.27 -24.63
C ARG A 653 48.91 -10.94 -24.42
N ASN A 654 48.41 -9.89 -25.06
CA ASN A 654 46.98 -9.57 -25.04
C ASN A 654 46.18 -10.65 -25.76
N VAL A 655 45.20 -11.24 -25.06
CA VAL A 655 44.27 -12.23 -25.59
C VAL A 655 42.88 -11.84 -25.13
N ARG A 656 41.91 -11.82 -26.06
CA ARG A 656 40.51 -11.59 -25.72
C ARG A 656 39.92 -12.87 -25.09
N PRO A 657 39.34 -12.82 -23.88
CA PRO A 657 38.73 -14.01 -23.27
C PRO A 657 37.46 -14.40 -24.02
N GLU A 658 37.40 -15.64 -24.54
CA GLU A 658 36.28 -16.18 -25.32
C GLU A 658 36.16 -17.71 -25.13
N GLY A 659 34.96 -18.28 -25.36
CA GLY A 659 34.73 -19.73 -25.28
C GLY A 659 34.33 -20.24 -23.89
N THR A 660 34.60 -21.53 -23.64
CA THR A 660 34.16 -22.21 -22.41
C THR A 660 34.95 -21.73 -21.20
N ILE A 661 34.24 -21.33 -20.14
CA ILE A 661 34.81 -21.04 -18.84
C ILE A 661 34.94 -22.36 -18.07
N ARG A 662 36.18 -22.74 -17.73
CA ARG A 662 36.45 -23.97 -16.96
C ARG A 662 37.32 -23.69 -15.74
N PRO A 663 37.25 -24.54 -14.71
CA PRO A 663 38.21 -24.50 -13.61
C PRO A 663 39.64 -24.74 -14.12
N LEU A 664 40.60 -24.13 -13.43
CA LEU A 664 42.01 -24.50 -13.57
C LEU A 664 42.23 -25.89 -12.98
N THR A 665 43.08 -26.66 -13.64
CA THR A 665 43.64 -27.90 -13.06
C THR A 665 44.63 -27.56 -11.94
N LYS A 666 44.94 -28.51 -11.07
CA LYS A 666 45.93 -28.28 -10.00
C LYS A 666 47.31 -27.94 -10.58
N GLU A 667 47.70 -28.59 -11.68
CA GLU A 667 48.96 -28.33 -12.37
C GLU A 667 48.99 -26.92 -12.98
N GLU A 668 47.90 -26.48 -13.62
CA GLU A 668 47.80 -25.12 -14.17
C GLU A 668 47.82 -24.06 -13.05
N TYR A 669 47.10 -24.29 -11.96
CA TYR A 669 47.03 -23.34 -10.86
C TYR A 669 48.38 -23.20 -10.15
N PHE A 670 48.91 -24.31 -9.60
CA PHE A 670 50.14 -24.27 -8.81
C PHE A 670 51.40 -24.08 -9.66
N GLY A 671 51.40 -24.54 -10.92
CA GLY A 671 52.50 -24.32 -11.85
C GLY A 671 52.64 -22.87 -12.31
N LEU A 672 51.56 -22.08 -12.23
CA LEU A 672 51.56 -20.66 -12.63
C LEU A 672 51.51 -19.71 -11.43
N LEU A 673 51.15 -20.16 -10.23
CA LEU A 673 51.05 -19.33 -9.03
C LEU A 673 52.43 -18.84 -8.57
N ILE A 674 52.64 -17.53 -8.60
CA ILE A 674 53.92 -16.92 -8.16
C ILE A 674 53.77 -15.98 -6.97
N SER A 675 52.55 -15.62 -6.61
CA SER A 675 52.30 -14.73 -5.47
C SER A 675 50.90 -14.99 -4.93
N GLU A 676 50.80 -15.00 -3.61
CA GLU A 676 49.56 -15.10 -2.87
C GLU A 676 49.69 -14.15 -1.69
N SER A 677 48.78 -13.18 -1.60
CA SER A 677 48.60 -12.31 -0.45
C SER A 677 47.25 -12.57 0.20
#